data_AF-A0A355G9F1-F1
#
_entry.id   AF-A0A355G9F1-F1
#
_cell.length_a   1.000
_cell.length_b   1.000
_cell.length_c   1.000
_cell.angle_alpha   90.00
_cell.angle_beta   90.00
_cell.angle_gamma   90.00
#
_symmetry.space_group_name_H-M   'P 1'
#
loop_
_entity.id
_entity.type
_entity.pdbx_description
1 polymer ?
#
loop_
_entity_poly.entity_id
_entity_poly.type
_entity_poly.pdbx_seq_one_letter_code
_entity_poly.pdbx_strand_id
1 'polypeptide(L)'
;PAEQPSRLSPPESLQSQLIPGPPRWTEILTTRGALSQQDAPYVVDTLTIPHENPYRALFFISGHDFLENGDLAVSTVHGDVWLVSGVDAELSELKWKRFATGLFQPLGLKVVNNKIHVLGRDQITILHDQNRDGEADFYECFNNQIPTSVGGHDYVTCLETDSFGNFYFMHAQQGVMQITRNGRRLNQIAAGFRNPNGMGMGPGNIITASPQEGNWTPASNITEVKQGGYYGFGGPRISADRPLGYDPPLCWIPRLQDNSSGGQVWVTSQDWGPLEKQLLHLSYGQSKLLLTLREVIAGQAQGGTVTLPLEFESGIMRGRFSPADGQLYVSGLRGWVTNAVHDGCLQRVRFTGKAVHLPVAVKTMQNGISLTFTSPLDRKTAENPDQYAIQQWNYLWSQNYGSPEYRVSAPQIEGRDEVEVLSATLLPDQRTVFLELSRVIPVMQMGISWQLTSLSGEPLKQTYYHTINSVPSRKMDESILARRQKNELLSPSQVQQLKPGILWRFQQTQSSGTIVTDARTSRLWALSVEPGEPVTPFLEPGRFSATAEGYLRVPLAGDYALSLAGSGTARLIVNQQQILQTTGSPFQQPSPVSVKLRKGFNQLKLEYQSQPEGQARFRLLWKGENFAVEPVPPQFLSHAGNDGQLLERQHLRQGRELIARHQCLACHTLPGEQASFSLAQLQEKNLLSESGVMPELVQAAPDLKNIGTRVTKRWLFHWLLNPENLRPHSRMPSLLGDPSEKLTQQKAADLTAWFVSQACRPGSNGLPAPETNSPANLEKLLAAGAETYEVSGCINCHHFSVDEQPDEYQRHSLALIKRKFTASQLVRFLKSPQEHHRWSRMPDFNLSNEEAGGLSAYLIENSKGKIQNAMIPPAGSPQRGQTLYETLGCIQCHRSLEEARPVVSKFQPVPLNAKSLSAGCLADPAQLATTIPVFSLSSEQRAAIQT
;
A
#
# COMPACT_ATOMS: atom_id res chain seq x y z
N PRO A 1 43.05 -31.24 56.93
CA PRO A 1 41.69 -31.80 57.13
C PRO A 1 40.71 -31.14 56.17
N ALA A 2 40.39 -31.80 55.07
CA ALA A 2 39.39 -31.34 54.10
C ALA A 2 37.99 -31.59 54.67
N GLU A 3 37.14 -30.55 54.70
CA GLU A 3 35.74 -30.67 55.08
C GLU A 3 35.02 -31.60 54.11
N GLN A 4 34.39 -32.65 54.64
CA GLN A 4 33.49 -33.51 53.88
C GLN A 4 32.26 -32.70 53.45
N PRO A 5 31.81 -32.80 52.18
CA PRO A 5 30.54 -32.21 51.77
C PRO A 5 29.40 -32.82 52.59
N SER A 6 28.54 -31.96 53.14
CA SER A 6 27.35 -32.36 53.87
C SER A 6 26.51 -33.29 53.00
N ARG A 7 26.22 -34.50 53.49
CA ARG A 7 25.29 -35.42 52.84
C ARG A 7 23.91 -34.76 52.87
N LEU A 8 23.44 -34.30 51.71
CA LEU A 8 22.03 -33.92 51.53
C LEU A 8 21.17 -35.10 51.99
N SER A 9 20.12 -34.83 52.76
CA SER A 9 19.11 -35.82 53.11
C SER A 9 18.57 -36.50 51.84
N PRO A 10 18.27 -37.81 51.87
CA PRO A 10 17.61 -38.45 50.75
C PRO A 10 16.31 -37.69 50.42
N PRO A 11 15.96 -37.51 49.14
CA PRO A 11 14.70 -36.88 48.78
C PRO A 11 13.52 -37.67 49.36
N GLU A 12 12.48 -36.97 49.82
CA GLU A 12 11.24 -37.60 50.26
C GLU A 12 10.63 -38.44 49.13
N SER A 13 10.05 -39.59 49.46
CA SER A 13 9.38 -40.43 48.48
C SER A 13 8.10 -39.77 48.01
N LEU A 14 7.98 -39.54 46.71
CA LEU A 14 6.76 -39.01 46.08
C LEU A 14 5.69 -40.09 45.85
N GLN A 15 5.91 -41.34 46.26
CA GLN A 15 4.99 -42.45 45.99
C GLN A 15 3.57 -42.23 46.51
N SER A 16 3.41 -41.58 47.68
CA SER A 16 2.08 -41.25 48.21
C SER A 16 1.34 -40.21 47.36
N GLN A 17 2.06 -39.37 46.60
CA GLN A 17 1.51 -38.38 45.68
C GLN A 17 1.12 -38.99 44.32
N LEU A 18 1.47 -40.25 44.06
CA LEU A 18 1.08 -40.98 42.84
C LEU A 18 -0.26 -41.71 42.99
N ILE A 19 -0.90 -41.66 44.17
CA ILE A 19 -2.22 -42.24 44.39
C ILE A 19 -3.26 -41.20 43.96
N PRO A 20 -4.16 -41.51 43.00
CA PRO A 20 -5.21 -40.60 42.57
C PRO A 20 -6.07 -40.09 43.72
N GLY A 21 -6.37 -38.79 43.69
CA GLY A 21 -7.32 -38.17 44.61
C GLY A 21 -8.77 -38.34 44.14
N PRO A 22 -9.75 -37.80 44.89
CA PRO A 22 -11.09 -37.60 44.36
C PRO A 22 -11.10 -36.48 43.29
N PRO A 23 -12.06 -36.50 42.34
CA PRO A 23 -12.14 -35.52 41.26
C PRO A 23 -12.36 -34.10 41.80
N ARG A 24 -11.67 -33.14 41.20
CA ARG A 24 -11.76 -31.70 41.52
C ARG A 24 -12.77 -30.98 40.65
N TRP A 25 -13.00 -31.44 39.42
CA TRP A 25 -13.87 -30.81 38.43
C TRP A 25 -15.05 -31.72 38.10
N THR A 26 -16.10 -31.63 38.93
CA THR A 26 -17.26 -32.52 38.84
C THR A 26 -18.34 -32.02 37.88
N GLU A 27 -18.30 -30.74 37.52
CA GLU A 27 -19.30 -30.09 36.69
C GLU A 27 -19.12 -30.45 35.21
N ILE A 28 -20.22 -30.91 34.59
CA ILE A 28 -20.35 -31.07 33.14
C ILE A 28 -21.10 -29.85 32.61
N LEU A 29 -20.47 -29.10 31.70
CA LEU A 29 -21.07 -27.94 31.07
C LEU A 29 -21.73 -28.36 29.76
N THR A 30 -23.00 -28.02 29.59
CA THR A 30 -23.75 -28.36 28.39
C THR A 30 -23.93 -27.14 27.49
N THR A 31 -23.63 -27.32 26.22
CA THR A 31 -23.84 -26.34 25.14
C THR A 31 -24.53 -27.02 23.96
N ARG A 32 -24.85 -26.28 22.89
CA ARG A 32 -25.48 -26.83 21.68
C ARG A 32 -24.75 -26.33 20.44
N GLY A 33 -24.44 -27.21 19.50
CA GLY A 33 -23.85 -26.75 18.24
C GLY A 33 -24.85 -25.99 17.39
N ALA A 34 -24.32 -25.23 16.44
CA ALA A 34 -25.09 -24.52 15.42
C ALA A 34 -24.72 -25.06 14.04
N LEU A 35 -25.65 -25.80 13.42
CA LEU A 35 -25.48 -26.30 12.05
C LEU A 35 -25.74 -25.20 11.04
N SER A 36 -24.85 -25.04 10.07
CA SER A 36 -25.07 -24.10 8.97
C SER A 36 -26.18 -24.59 8.04
N GLN A 37 -27.05 -23.64 7.68
CA GLN A 37 -28.17 -23.83 6.75
C GLN A 37 -27.83 -23.33 5.34
N GLN A 38 -26.56 -23.00 5.07
CA GLN A 38 -26.14 -22.50 3.76
C GLN A 38 -26.25 -23.58 2.68
N ASP A 39 -26.66 -23.16 1.49
CA ASP A 39 -26.86 -24.02 0.34
C ASP A 39 -25.55 -24.23 -0.46
N ALA A 40 -24.45 -24.63 0.20
CA ALA A 40 -23.10 -24.68 -0.41
C ALA A 40 -22.43 -26.07 -0.32
N PRO A 41 -21.39 -26.37 -1.14
CA PRO A 41 -20.68 -27.66 -1.09
C PRO A 41 -19.94 -27.92 0.22
N TYR A 42 -19.39 -26.85 0.81
CA TYR A 42 -18.80 -26.88 2.15
C TYR A 42 -19.50 -25.84 3.00
N VAL A 43 -19.78 -26.21 4.25
CA VAL A 43 -20.42 -25.34 5.24
C VAL A 43 -19.67 -25.41 6.57
N VAL A 44 -19.78 -24.36 7.39
CA VAL A 44 -19.13 -24.29 8.71
C VAL A 44 -20.20 -24.44 9.79
N ASP A 45 -20.15 -25.53 10.55
CA ASP A 45 -20.94 -25.71 11.77
C ASP A 45 -20.12 -25.23 12.98
N THR A 46 -20.76 -24.59 13.96
CA THR A 46 -20.08 -24.12 15.19
C THR A 46 -20.34 -25.07 16.35
N LEU A 47 -19.29 -25.57 16.99
CA LEU A 47 -19.38 -26.22 18.30
C LEU A 47 -19.30 -25.11 19.35
N THR A 48 -20.45 -24.73 19.93
CA THR A 48 -20.48 -23.56 20.82
C THR A 48 -19.69 -23.80 22.10
N ILE A 49 -19.00 -22.74 22.54
CA ILE A 49 -18.05 -22.77 23.64
C ILE A 49 -18.74 -22.25 24.92
N PRO A 50 -18.52 -22.89 26.10
CA PRO A 50 -19.04 -22.40 27.37
C PRO A 50 -18.19 -21.23 27.91
N HIS A 51 -18.31 -20.06 27.27
CA HIS A 51 -17.59 -18.84 27.69
C HIS A 51 -17.84 -18.49 29.16
N GLU A 52 -19.09 -18.63 29.61
CA GLU A 52 -19.44 -18.58 31.03
C GLU A 52 -19.29 -19.97 31.64
N ASN A 53 -18.29 -20.15 32.50
CA ASN A 53 -18.02 -21.41 33.18
C ASN A 53 -17.63 -21.17 34.65
N PRO A 54 -17.89 -22.14 35.56
CA PRO A 54 -17.66 -21.98 36.99
C PRO A 54 -16.20 -21.72 37.36
N TYR A 55 -15.26 -22.08 36.47
CA TYR A 55 -13.82 -21.93 36.71
C TYR A 55 -13.24 -20.62 36.17
N ARG A 56 -14.06 -19.80 35.49
CA ARG A 56 -13.61 -18.58 34.77
C ARG A 56 -12.45 -18.86 33.80
N ALA A 57 -12.40 -20.07 33.24
CA ALA A 57 -11.42 -20.45 32.25
C ALA A 57 -11.67 -19.68 30.96
N LEU A 58 -10.60 -19.15 30.35
CA LEU A 58 -10.67 -18.40 29.10
C LEU A 58 -10.46 -19.34 27.91
N PHE A 59 -11.41 -19.35 26.97
CA PHE A 59 -11.43 -20.26 25.82
C PHE A 59 -10.68 -19.72 24.60
N PHE A 60 -9.41 -19.35 24.78
CA PHE A 60 -8.48 -19.14 23.68
C PHE A 60 -7.98 -20.51 23.20
N ILE A 61 -8.78 -21.19 22.39
CA ILE A 61 -8.52 -22.58 21.99
C ILE A 61 -7.28 -22.65 21.10
N SER A 62 -6.30 -23.43 21.55
CA SER A 62 -4.97 -23.49 20.96
C SER A 62 -4.64 -24.81 20.25
N GLY A 63 -5.45 -25.85 20.48
CA GLY A 63 -5.24 -27.20 19.97
C GLY A 63 -6.46 -28.08 20.21
N HIS A 64 -6.65 -29.07 19.33
CA HIS A 64 -7.61 -30.14 19.53
C HIS A 64 -7.14 -31.41 18.81
N ASP A 65 -7.64 -32.56 19.26
CA ASP A 65 -7.48 -33.85 18.58
C ASP A 65 -8.54 -34.85 19.08
N PHE A 66 -8.70 -35.96 18.37
CA PHE A 66 -9.75 -36.95 18.62
C PHE A 66 -9.24 -38.14 19.43
N LEU A 67 -10.05 -38.55 20.42
CA LEU A 67 -9.95 -39.84 21.08
C LEU A 67 -10.55 -40.95 20.20
N GLU A 68 -10.22 -42.21 20.49
CA GLU A 68 -10.68 -43.37 19.70
C GLU A 68 -12.22 -43.53 19.71
N ASN A 69 -12.89 -43.01 20.74
CA ASN A 69 -14.34 -43.03 20.86
C ASN A 69 -15.05 -41.88 20.10
N GLY A 70 -14.30 -40.99 19.45
CA GLY A 70 -14.83 -39.82 18.72
C GLY A 70 -14.94 -38.54 19.55
N ASP A 71 -14.69 -38.59 20.86
CA ASP A 71 -14.66 -37.38 21.69
C ASP A 71 -13.42 -36.52 21.38
N LEU A 72 -13.53 -35.22 21.61
CA LEU A 72 -12.44 -34.27 21.40
C LEU A 72 -11.71 -33.98 22.72
N ALA A 73 -10.38 -33.96 22.66
CA ALA A 73 -9.55 -33.29 23.64
C ALA A 73 -9.18 -31.89 23.11
N VAL A 74 -9.42 -30.85 23.90
CA VAL A 74 -9.27 -29.43 23.49
C VAL A 74 -8.39 -28.70 24.49
N SER A 75 -7.30 -28.07 24.03
CA SER A 75 -6.43 -27.25 24.87
C SER A 75 -6.72 -25.75 24.72
N THR A 76 -6.55 -24.99 25.80
CA THR A 76 -6.59 -23.52 25.79
C THR A 76 -5.20 -22.95 26.08
N VAL A 77 -4.84 -21.81 25.49
CA VAL A 77 -3.53 -21.16 25.73
C VAL A 77 -3.29 -20.81 27.20
N HIS A 78 -4.33 -20.79 28.04
CA HIS A 78 -4.24 -20.50 29.47
C HIS A 78 -3.94 -21.70 30.35
N GLY A 79 -3.78 -22.90 29.77
CA GLY A 79 -3.26 -24.06 30.49
C GLY A 79 -4.27 -25.16 30.78
N ASP A 80 -5.47 -25.09 30.18
CA ASP A 80 -6.52 -26.08 30.37
C ASP A 80 -6.56 -27.12 29.25
N VAL A 81 -7.02 -28.32 29.60
CA VAL A 81 -7.52 -29.32 28.64
C VAL A 81 -8.94 -29.70 29.03
N TRP A 82 -9.81 -29.76 28.02
CA TRP A 82 -11.22 -30.10 28.13
C TRP A 82 -11.52 -31.33 27.27
N LEU A 83 -12.36 -32.21 27.78
CA LEU A 83 -12.99 -33.27 26.99
C LEU A 83 -14.35 -32.78 26.51
N VAL A 84 -14.63 -33.01 25.23
CA VAL A 84 -15.90 -32.63 24.58
C VAL A 84 -16.53 -33.87 23.97
N SER A 85 -17.68 -34.26 24.49
CA SER A 85 -18.49 -35.37 23.98
C SER A 85 -19.82 -34.89 23.40
N GLY A 86 -20.51 -35.77 22.69
CA GLY A 86 -21.74 -35.43 21.94
C GLY A 86 -21.46 -34.74 20.59
N VAL A 87 -20.25 -34.92 20.06
CA VAL A 87 -19.84 -34.38 18.76
C VAL A 87 -20.33 -35.30 17.64
N ASP A 88 -21.62 -35.24 17.37
CA ASP A 88 -22.29 -36.05 16.33
C ASP A 88 -22.75 -35.21 15.13
N ALA A 89 -23.54 -35.81 14.22
CA ALA A 89 -24.04 -35.11 13.04
C ALA A 89 -24.94 -33.92 13.40
N GLU A 90 -25.76 -34.06 14.45
CA GLU A 90 -26.81 -33.11 14.84
C GLU A 90 -26.28 -31.98 15.75
N LEU A 91 -25.19 -32.24 16.49
CA LEU A 91 -24.62 -31.36 17.51
C LEU A 91 -25.67 -30.87 18.54
N SER A 92 -26.64 -31.73 18.85
CA SER A 92 -27.83 -31.36 19.64
C SER A 92 -27.52 -31.07 21.12
N GLU A 93 -26.49 -31.74 21.67
CA GLU A 93 -26.03 -31.59 23.04
C GLU A 93 -24.51 -31.84 23.11
N LEU A 94 -23.74 -30.78 23.38
CA LEU A 94 -22.30 -30.84 23.55
C LEU A 94 -21.97 -30.80 25.05
N LYS A 95 -21.19 -31.76 25.54
CA LYS A 95 -20.79 -31.87 26.95
C LYS A 95 -19.32 -31.58 27.12
N TRP A 96 -19.01 -30.55 27.89
CA TRP A 96 -17.65 -30.13 28.21
C TRP A 96 -17.31 -30.51 29.65
N LYS A 97 -16.21 -31.25 29.83
CA LYS A 97 -15.64 -31.55 31.15
C LYS A 97 -14.19 -31.09 31.19
N ARG A 98 -13.79 -30.36 32.22
CA ARG A 98 -12.37 -29.99 32.41
C ARG A 98 -11.62 -31.24 32.81
N PHE A 99 -10.56 -31.56 32.07
CA PHE A 99 -9.79 -32.79 32.23
C PHE A 99 -8.43 -32.52 32.89
N ALA A 100 -7.80 -31.39 32.57
CA ALA A 100 -6.52 -31.00 33.16
C ALA A 100 -6.40 -29.47 33.23
N THR A 101 -5.54 -28.98 34.12
CA THR A 101 -5.16 -27.57 34.22
C THR A 101 -3.72 -27.40 34.71
N GLY A 102 -3.17 -26.20 34.54
CA GLY A 102 -1.85 -25.84 35.06
C GLY A 102 -0.71 -26.09 34.07
N LEU A 103 -1.03 -26.34 32.80
CA LEU A 103 -0.06 -26.51 31.73
C LEU A 103 0.49 -25.14 31.29
N PHE A 104 1.78 -25.08 30.96
CA PHE A 104 2.42 -23.81 30.64
C PHE A 104 2.21 -23.42 29.16
N GLN A 105 1.21 -22.59 28.91
CA GLN A 105 0.85 -22.07 27.58
C GLN A 105 0.77 -23.15 26.49
N PRO A 106 -0.17 -24.10 26.61
CA PRO A 106 -0.24 -25.22 25.69
C PRO A 106 -0.69 -24.73 24.32
N LEU A 107 0.12 -24.98 23.30
CA LEU A 107 -0.08 -24.50 21.92
C LEU A 107 0.02 -25.63 20.88
N GLY A 108 0.12 -26.86 21.35
CA GLY A 108 0.04 -28.09 20.57
C GLY A 108 -0.62 -29.20 21.40
N LEU A 109 -1.50 -29.97 20.75
CA LEU A 109 -2.16 -31.13 21.34
C LEU A 109 -2.19 -32.24 20.27
N LYS A 110 -1.86 -33.46 20.69
CA LYS A 110 -1.93 -34.66 19.85
C LYS A 110 -2.40 -35.85 20.68
N VAL A 111 -3.35 -36.62 20.16
CA VAL A 111 -3.73 -37.91 20.74
C VAL A 111 -2.95 -39.02 20.02
N VAL A 112 -2.21 -39.83 20.79
CA VAL A 112 -1.44 -40.97 20.26
C VAL A 112 -1.72 -42.19 21.12
N ASN A 113 -2.21 -43.27 20.51
CA ASN A 113 -2.64 -44.48 21.21
C ASN A 113 -3.63 -44.16 22.35
N ASN A 114 -4.64 -43.34 22.03
CA ASN A 114 -5.66 -42.82 22.95
C ASN A 114 -5.12 -42.05 24.18
N LYS A 115 -3.86 -41.59 24.14
CA LYS A 115 -3.25 -40.75 25.19
C LYS A 115 -3.08 -39.32 24.73
N ILE A 116 -3.50 -38.37 25.57
CA ILE A 116 -3.43 -36.94 25.28
C ILE A 116 -2.02 -36.43 25.59
N HIS A 117 -1.31 -36.01 24.54
CA HIS A 117 -0.01 -35.34 24.63
C HIS A 117 -0.21 -33.85 24.42
N VAL A 118 0.30 -33.04 25.34
CA VAL A 118 0.17 -31.58 25.29
C VAL A 118 1.55 -30.94 25.29
N LEU A 119 1.82 -30.12 24.28
CA LEU A 119 3.02 -29.31 24.19
C LEU A 119 2.80 -27.98 24.91
N GLY A 120 3.47 -27.81 26.05
CA GLY A 120 3.69 -26.54 26.72
C GLY A 120 5.05 -25.93 26.35
N ARG A 121 5.31 -24.72 26.84
CA ARG A 121 6.59 -24.02 26.64
C ARG A 121 7.78 -24.66 27.34
N ASP A 122 7.52 -25.53 28.30
CA ASP A 122 8.47 -26.24 29.14
C ASP A 122 8.68 -27.70 28.70
N GLN A 123 7.60 -28.40 28.35
CA GLN A 123 7.65 -29.83 28.09
C GLN A 123 6.49 -30.33 27.22
N ILE A 124 6.63 -31.57 26.74
CA ILE A 124 5.48 -32.39 26.33
C ILE A 124 5.02 -33.19 27.54
N THR A 125 3.75 -33.04 27.90
CA THR A 125 3.10 -33.75 29.01
C THR A 125 2.13 -34.80 28.47
N ILE A 126 2.19 -36.03 28.99
CA ILE A 126 1.11 -37.02 28.81
C ILE A 126 0.18 -36.92 30.01
N LEU A 127 -1.10 -36.74 29.73
CA LEU A 127 -2.14 -36.69 30.75
C LEU A 127 -2.73 -38.07 30.95
N HIS A 128 -2.71 -38.56 32.20
CA HIS A 128 -3.25 -39.87 32.56
C HIS A 128 -4.38 -39.71 33.56
N ASP A 129 -5.51 -40.33 33.23
CA ASP A 129 -6.61 -40.60 34.14
C ASP A 129 -6.43 -42.04 34.66
N GLN A 130 -5.89 -42.18 35.87
CA GLN A 130 -5.52 -43.48 36.41
C GLN A 130 -6.70 -44.18 37.10
N ASN A 131 -7.63 -43.40 37.65
CA ASN A 131 -8.79 -43.90 38.39
C ASN A 131 -10.07 -43.98 37.52
N ARG A 132 -10.01 -43.48 36.27
CA ARG A 132 -11.09 -43.43 35.26
C ARG A 132 -12.28 -42.56 35.67
N ASP A 133 -12.04 -41.49 36.40
CA ASP A 133 -13.09 -40.56 36.81
C ASP A 133 -13.31 -39.42 35.80
N GLY A 134 -12.54 -39.36 34.71
CA GLY A 134 -12.58 -38.32 33.69
C GLY A 134 -11.81 -37.06 34.07
N GLU A 135 -10.81 -37.17 34.96
CA GLU A 135 -9.83 -36.15 35.32
C GLU A 135 -8.39 -36.70 35.18
N ALA A 136 -7.43 -35.86 34.81
CA ALA A 136 -6.03 -36.26 34.78
C ALA A 136 -5.42 -36.18 36.20
N ASP A 137 -5.06 -37.33 36.76
CA ASP A 137 -4.41 -37.44 38.07
C ASP A 137 -2.89 -37.46 37.99
N PHE A 138 -2.34 -37.84 36.84
CA PHE A 138 -0.90 -37.97 36.65
C PHE A 138 -0.42 -37.28 35.37
N TYR A 139 0.54 -36.37 35.55
CA TYR A 139 1.12 -35.53 34.50
C TYR A 139 2.53 -36.05 34.21
N GLU A 140 2.64 -36.96 33.25
CA GLU A 140 3.93 -37.54 32.88
C GLU A 140 4.72 -36.57 32.00
N CYS A 141 5.93 -36.24 32.43
CA CYS A 141 6.88 -35.52 31.59
C CYS A 141 7.43 -36.46 30.50
N PHE A 142 6.91 -36.37 29.27
CA PHE A 142 7.41 -37.15 28.14
C PHE A 142 8.77 -36.64 27.64
N ASN A 143 8.92 -35.31 27.59
CA ASN A 143 10.17 -34.64 27.25
C ASN A 143 10.17 -33.20 27.74
N ASN A 144 11.23 -32.78 28.45
CA ASN A 144 11.46 -31.39 28.91
C ASN A 144 12.78 -30.81 28.39
N GLN A 145 13.27 -31.29 27.25
CA GLN A 145 14.53 -30.81 26.67
C GLN A 145 14.36 -29.52 25.87
N ILE A 146 13.16 -28.93 25.88
CA ILE A 146 12.77 -27.75 25.08
C ILE A 146 13.28 -26.48 25.77
N PRO A 147 14.27 -25.77 25.20
CA PRO A 147 14.82 -24.59 25.85
C PRO A 147 14.04 -23.34 25.40
N THR A 148 13.17 -22.78 26.26
CA THR A 148 12.49 -21.50 25.97
C THR A 148 12.95 -20.37 26.90
N SER A 149 13.13 -19.18 26.33
CA SER A 149 13.51 -17.96 27.06
C SER A 149 12.28 -17.21 27.58
N VAL A 150 12.39 -16.39 28.61
CA VAL A 150 11.27 -15.59 29.14
C VAL A 150 10.69 -14.53 28.17
N GLY A 151 11.23 -14.42 26.94
CA GLY A 151 10.78 -13.46 25.93
C GLY A 151 9.37 -13.74 25.38
N GLY A 152 8.63 -12.68 25.07
CA GLY A 152 7.22 -12.77 24.63
C GLY A 152 7.01 -13.36 23.22
N HIS A 153 8.05 -13.47 22.40
CA HIS A 153 7.99 -14.08 21.06
C HIS A 153 8.73 -15.43 20.98
N ASP A 154 8.98 -16.08 22.12
CA ASP A 154 9.63 -17.39 22.18
C ASP A 154 8.63 -18.49 22.56
N TYR A 155 7.67 -18.71 21.67
CA TYR A 155 6.64 -19.74 21.81
C TYR A 155 7.02 -21.03 21.08
N VAL A 156 6.38 -22.11 21.51
CA VAL A 156 6.41 -23.43 20.86
C VAL A 156 5.00 -23.81 20.50
N THR A 157 4.77 -24.24 19.26
CA THR A 157 3.43 -24.37 18.69
C THR A 157 3.32 -25.61 17.84
N CYS A 158 2.09 -26.06 17.63
CA CYS A 158 1.75 -27.28 16.90
C CYS A 158 2.24 -28.54 17.62
N LEU A 159 1.66 -29.69 17.28
CA LEU A 159 2.19 -30.98 17.68
C LEU A 159 1.69 -32.00 16.67
N GLU A 160 2.62 -32.58 15.90
CA GLU A 160 2.33 -33.58 14.87
C GLU A 160 3.16 -34.84 15.07
N THR A 161 2.75 -35.93 14.44
CA THR A 161 3.48 -37.20 14.47
C THR A 161 3.71 -37.74 13.07
N ASP A 162 4.92 -38.23 12.80
CA ASP A 162 5.19 -39.00 11.60
C ASP A 162 4.68 -40.44 11.71
N SER A 163 4.75 -41.19 10.60
CA SER A 163 4.40 -42.62 10.55
C SER A 163 5.31 -43.53 11.39
N PHE A 164 6.43 -43.03 11.92
CA PHE A 164 7.32 -43.76 12.83
C PHE A 164 7.04 -43.47 14.31
N GLY A 165 6.10 -42.55 14.60
CA GLY A 165 5.71 -42.13 15.94
C GLY A 165 6.60 -41.05 16.55
N ASN A 166 7.47 -40.40 15.77
CA ASN A 166 8.22 -39.24 16.27
C ASN A 166 7.31 -38.00 16.31
N PHE A 167 7.52 -37.15 17.31
CA PHE A 167 6.77 -35.91 17.48
C PHE A 167 7.49 -34.73 16.82
N TYR A 168 6.74 -33.82 16.22
CA TYR A 168 7.26 -32.61 15.57
C TYR A 168 6.47 -31.39 16.02
N PHE A 169 7.17 -30.27 16.18
CA PHE A 169 6.59 -28.99 16.57
C PHE A 169 7.43 -27.82 16.06
N MET A 170 6.83 -26.62 16.04
CA MET A 170 7.53 -25.38 15.75
C MET A 170 8.04 -24.75 17.03
N HIS A 171 9.28 -24.30 17.00
CA HIS A 171 9.89 -23.44 18.02
C HIS A 171 10.22 -22.09 17.39
N ALA A 172 9.81 -20.99 18.03
CA ALA A 172 9.90 -19.66 17.42
C ALA A 172 11.34 -19.27 17.00
N GLN A 173 12.33 -19.57 17.84
CA GLN A 173 13.74 -19.28 17.54
C GLN A 173 14.47 -20.40 16.78
N GLN A 174 14.12 -21.67 17.02
CA GLN A 174 14.88 -22.81 16.48
C GLN A 174 14.29 -23.41 15.20
N GLY A 175 13.04 -23.08 14.86
CA GLY A 175 12.37 -23.62 13.68
C GLY A 175 11.70 -24.97 13.95
N VAL A 176 11.89 -25.95 13.07
CA VAL A 176 11.24 -27.26 13.16
C VAL A 176 12.04 -28.17 14.07
N MET A 177 11.38 -28.66 15.12
CA MET A 177 11.97 -29.57 16.11
C MET A 177 11.32 -30.94 16.01
N GLN A 178 12.09 -31.99 16.32
CA GLN A 178 11.64 -33.37 16.39
C GLN A 178 12.00 -33.97 17.75
N ILE A 179 11.07 -34.68 18.38
CA ILE A 179 11.32 -35.57 19.51
C ILE A 179 11.14 -37.02 19.06
N THR A 180 12.14 -37.86 19.34
CA THR A 180 12.06 -39.29 19.01
C THR A 180 10.86 -39.94 19.71
N ARG A 181 10.24 -40.95 19.09
CA ARG A 181 9.03 -41.64 19.59
C ARG A 181 9.03 -42.08 21.07
N ASN A 182 10.20 -42.23 21.69
CA ASN A 182 10.37 -42.61 23.09
C ASN A 182 10.61 -41.42 24.05
N GLY A 183 10.50 -40.19 23.57
CA GLY A 183 10.68 -38.97 24.36
C GLY A 183 12.13 -38.61 24.71
N ARG A 184 13.13 -39.41 24.33
CA ARG A 184 14.50 -39.30 24.89
C ARG A 184 15.43 -38.31 24.19
N ARG A 185 15.14 -37.91 22.94
CA ARG A 185 16.04 -37.07 22.16
C ARG A 185 15.27 -36.00 21.39
N LEU A 186 15.72 -34.76 21.55
CA LEU A 186 15.32 -33.59 20.77
C LEU A 186 16.34 -33.34 19.65
N ASN A 187 15.85 -33.21 18.41
CA ASN A 187 16.64 -32.89 17.22
C ASN A 187 16.09 -31.63 16.54
N GLN A 188 16.97 -30.77 16.02
CA GLN A 188 16.58 -29.69 15.13
C GLN A 188 16.55 -30.20 13.68
N ILE A 189 15.41 -30.04 13.01
CA ILE A 189 15.21 -30.48 11.63
C ILE A 189 15.56 -29.37 10.65
N ALA A 190 15.08 -28.15 10.90
CA ALA A 190 15.31 -26.99 10.04
C ALA A 190 15.14 -25.67 10.79
N ALA A 191 15.74 -24.59 10.28
CA ALA A 191 15.80 -23.29 10.93
C ALA A 191 15.40 -22.13 10.01
N GLY A 192 15.44 -20.90 10.51
CA GLY A 192 15.22 -19.70 9.70
C GLY A 192 13.76 -19.39 9.43
N PHE A 193 12.87 -19.70 10.38
CA PHE A 193 11.47 -19.30 10.33
C PHE A 193 11.25 -18.11 11.26
N ARG A 194 10.51 -17.10 10.79
CA ARG A 194 10.11 -15.98 11.62
C ARG A 194 8.81 -16.30 12.34
N ASN A 195 8.85 -16.35 13.67
CA ASN A 195 7.64 -16.43 14.50
C ASN A 195 6.62 -17.53 14.08
N PRO A 196 7.05 -18.71 13.61
CA PRO A 196 6.15 -19.68 12.98
C PRO A 196 5.07 -20.20 13.95
N ASN A 197 3.80 -20.16 13.52
CA ASN A 197 2.66 -20.76 14.24
C ASN A 197 2.04 -21.94 13.46
N GLY A 198 2.56 -22.22 12.27
CA GLY A 198 1.99 -23.19 11.34
C GLY A 198 2.92 -24.35 11.06
N MET A 199 2.42 -25.57 11.26
CA MET A 199 3.03 -26.81 10.75
C MET A 199 1.91 -27.76 10.29
N GLY A 200 2.26 -28.68 9.39
CA GLY A 200 1.50 -29.88 9.09
C GLY A 200 2.40 -31.09 8.86
N MET A 201 1.84 -32.29 9.02
CA MET A 201 2.47 -33.55 8.65
C MET A 201 1.59 -34.25 7.62
N GLY A 202 2.17 -34.58 6.47
CA GLY A 202 1.46 -35.13 5.32
C GLY A 202 1.82 -36.56 4.96
N PRO A 203 1.18 -37.10 3.90
CA PRO A 203 1.51 -38.39 3.33
C PRO A 203 3.01 -38.51 3.01
N GLY A 204 3.61 -39.66 3.30
CA GLY A 204 5.04 -39.87 3.09
C GLY A 204 5.95 -39.09 4.06
N ASN A 205 5.40 -38.61 5.19
CA ASN A 205 6.09 -37.77 6.18
C ASN A 205 6.57 -36.44 5.62
N ILE A 206 5.82 -35.84 4.68
CA ILE A 206 6.07 -34.49 4.20
C ILE A 206 5.77 -33.51 5.32
N ILE A 207 6.78 -32.77 5.77
CA ILE A 207 6.64 -31.72 6.77
C ILE A 207 6.35 -30.40 6.05
N THR A 208 5.29 -29.70 6.43
CA THR A 208 5.06 -28.32 6.01
C THR A 208 5.19 -27.38 7.20
N ALA A 209 5.66 -26.15 6.95
CA ALA A 209 5.70 -25.10 7.95
C ALA A 209 5.41 -23.74 7.33
N SER A 210 4.92 -22.81 8.14
CA SER A 210 4.61 -21.45 7.70
C SER A 210 5.19 -20.41 8.68
N PRO A 211 6.12 -19.55 8.21
CA PRO A 211 6.58 -18.40 8.96
C PRO A 211 5.59 -17.23 8.82
N GLN A 212 5.71 -16.25 9.72
CA GLN A 212 4.92 -15.02 9.70
C GLN A 212 5.64 -13.92 8.92
N GLU A 213 4.91 -13.18 8.08
CA GLU A 213 5.45 -12.00 7.39
C GLU A 213 6.07 -10.98 8.36
N GLY A 214 7.17 -10.35 7.95
CA GLY A 214 7.86 -9.31 8.72
C GLY A 214 9.33 -9.18 8.33
N ASN A 215 10.20 -8.82 9.29
CA ASN A 215 11.63 -8.63 9.03
C ASN A 215 12.28 -9.92 8.52
N TRP A 216 12.97 -9.86 7.39
CA TRP A 216 13.56 -11.02 6.70
C TRP A 216 12.55 -12.11 6.32
N THR A 217 11.26 -11.79 6.23
CA THR A 217 10.21 -12.70 5.75
C THR A 217 9.21 -11.86 4.94
N PRO A 218 9.46 -11.69 3.63
CA PRO A 218 8.79 -10.65 2.83
C PRO A 218 7.27 -10.75 2.79
N ALA A 219 6.74 -11.97 2.81
CA ALA A 219 5.33 -12.30 2.91
C ALA A 219 5.17 -13.65 3.62
N SER A 220 3.95 -13.95 4.09
CA SER A 220 3.60 -15.29 4.58
C SER A 220 3.81 -16.33 3.47
N ASN A 221 4.15 -17.56 3.85
CA ASN A 221 4.38 -18.63 2.88
C ASN A 221 4.10 -20.02 3.47
N ILE A 222 3.98 -21.00 2.57
CA ILE A 222 4.00 -22.41 2.90
C ILE A 222 5.34 -22.96 2.43
N THR A 223 6.04 -23.63 3.33
CA THR A 223 7.34 -24.24 3.07
C THR A 223 7.21 -25.75 3.23
N GLU A 224 7.73 -26.51 2.26
CA GLU A 224 7.98 -27.93 2.42
C GLU A 224 9.37 -28.14 3.03
N VAL A 225 9.41 -28.69 4.23
CA VAL A 225 10.60 -28.68 5.08
C VAL A 225 11.53 -29.84 4.77
N LYS A 226 12.81 -29.52 4.51
CA LYS A 226 13.91 -30.47 4.36
C LYS A 226 14.82 -30.48 5.59
N GLN A 227 15.41 -31.63 5.89
CA GLN A 227 16.46 -31.77 6.91
C GLN A 227 17.63 -30.83 6.58
N GLY A 228 18.05 -30.01 7.55
CA GLY A 228 19.11 -29.01 7.39
C GLY A 228 18.68 -27.74 6.61
N GLY A 229 17.40 -27.61 6.29
CA GLY A 229 16.86 -26.45 5.57
C GLY A 229 16.97 -25.14 6.36
N TYR A 230 17.06 -24.03 5.62
CA TYR A 230 17.08 -22.67 6.19
C TYR A 230 16.21 -21.72 5.36
N TYR A 231 15.19 -21.14 5.99
CA TYR A 231 14.14 -20.38 5.28
C TYR A 231 14.24 -18.85 5.47
N GLY A 232 15.45 -18.38 5.78
CA GLY A 232 15.88 -16.99 5.56
C GLY A 232 15.63 -15.99 6.69
N PHE A 233 14.91 -16.34 7.77
CA PHE A 233 14.81 -15.47 8.94
C PHE A 233 16.19 -15.28 9.61
N GLY A 234 16.57 -14.02 9.85
CA GLY A 234 17.92 -13.63 10.25
C GLY A 234 18.84 -13.22 9.08
N GLY A 235 18.32 -13.23 7.85
CA GLY A 235 19.01 -12.78 6.64
C GLY A 235 19.52 -13.93 5.76
N PRO A 236 19.71 -13.71 4.44
CA PRO A 236 20.21 -14.73 3.53
C PRO A 236 21.59 -15.28 3.91
N ARG A 237 21.78 -16.61 3.85
CA ARG A 237 23.04 -17.35 4.09
C ARG A 237 23.48 -18.07 2.82
N ILE A 238 24.16 -17.34 1.93
CA ILE A 238 24.54 -17.84 0.60
C ILE A 238 25.58 -18.97 0.74
N SER A 239 25.32 -20.09 0.07
CA SER A 239 26.26 -21.19 -0.10
C SER A 239 26.11 -21.81 -1.50
N ALA A 240 26.98 -22.76 -1.85
CA ALA A 240 26.88 -23.49 -3.11
C ALA A 240 25.52 -24.21 -3.26
N ASP A 241 25.03 -24.83 -2.18
CA ASP A 241 23.75 -25.55 -2.16
C ASP A 241 22.55 -24.61 -1.97
N ARG A 242 22.78 -23.35 -1.61
CA ARG A 242 21.74 -22.35 -1.31
C ARG A 242 22.10 -20.98 -1.92
N PRO A 243 22.00 -20.83 -3.24
CA PRO A 243 22.44 -19.62 -3.93
C PRO A 243 21.61 -18.37 -3.59
N LEU A 244 20.33 -18.52 -3.23
CA LEU A 244 19.49 -17.40 -2.75
C LEU A 244 19.78 -17.02 -1.29
N GLY A 245 20.57 -17.82 -0.58
CA GLY A 245 20.76 -17.72 0.85
C GLY A 245 19.58 -18.18 1.71
N TYR A 246 18.50 -18.66 1.11
CA TYR A 246 17.40 -19.39 1.74
C TYR A 246 16.91 -20.51 0.81
N ASP A 247 16.28 -21.52 1.37
CA ASP A 247 15.58 -22.57 0.62
C ASP A 247 14.21 -22.03 0.12
N PRO A 248 13.86 -22.16 -1.17
CA PRO A 248 12.61 -21.62 -1.70
C PRO A 248 11.37 -22.28 -1.06
N PRO A 249 10.34 -21.50 -0.69
CA PRO A 249 9.09 -22.05 -0.17
C PRO A 249 8.31 -22.81 -1.25
N LEU A 250 7.35 -23.65 -0.84
CA LEU A 250 6.37 -24.26 -1.75
C LEU A 250 5.57 -23.16 -2.45
N CYS A 251 5.07 -22.19 -1.70
CA CYS A 251 4.45 -21.00 -2.27
C CYS A 251 4.42 -19.82 -1.31
N TRP A 252 4.53 -18.63 -1.86
CA TRP A 252 4.20 -17.38 -1.19
C TRP A 252 2.69 -17.18 -1.16
N ILE A 253 2.21 -16.50 -0.12
CA ILE A 253 0.80 -16.14 0.05
C ILE A 253 0.71 -14.61 0.06
N PRO A 254 -0.12 -13.99 -0.79
CA PRO A 254 -0.32 -12.55 -0.72
C PRO A 254 -0.93 -12.13 0.61
N ARG A 255 -0.48 -10.99 1.14
CA ARG A 255 -0.90 -10.45 2.44
C ARG A 255 -2.41 -10.37 2.65
N LEU A 256 -3.19 -10.08 1.60
CA LEU A 256 -4.65 -10.02 1.67
C LEU A 256 -5.33 -11.40 1.75
N GLN A 257 -4.63 -12.46 1.34
CA GLN A 257 -5.08 -13.84 1.51
C GLN A 257 -4.66 -14.38 2.87
N ASP A 258 -3.42 -14.07 3.29
CA ASP A 258 -2.93 -14.36 4.64
C ASP A 258 -1.80 -13.40 5.04
N ASN A 259 -1.97 -12.71 6.17
CA ASN A 259 -0.96 -11.85 6.80
C ASN A 259 -0.41 -12.46 8.09
N SER A 260 -0.94 -13.59 8.54
CA SER A 260 -0.48 -14.30 9.72
C SER A 260 -0.90 -15.77 9.64
N SER A 261 0.06 -16.65 9.36
CA SER A 261 -0.18 -18.05 9.04
C SER A 261 -0.50 -18.91 10.26
N GLY A 262 -1.43 -19.83 10.08
CA GLY A 262 -1.75 -20.93 10.99
C GLY A 262 -1.21 -22.27 10.47
N GLY A 263 -1.72 -23.37 11.03
CA GLY A 263 -1.31 -24.74 10.68
C GLY A 263 -1.71 -25.19 9.27
N GLN A 264 -1.20 -26.35 8.87
CA GLN A 264 -1.61 -27.02 7.65
C GLN A 264 -2.16 -28.41 7.97
N VAL A 265 -3.13 -28.84 7.18
CA VAL A 265 -3.76 -30.16 7.33
C VAL A 265 -3.97 -30.79 5.96
N TRP A 266 -3.68 -32.08 5.85
CA TRP A 266 -3.96 -32.84 4.64
C TRP A 266 -5.35 -33.43 4.72
N VAL A 267 -6.07 -33.43 3.59
CA VAL A 267 -7.39 -34.07 3.52
C VAL A 267 -7.19 -35.58 3.55
N THR A 268 -7.57 -36.21 4.66
CA THR A 268 -7.38 -37.66 4.88
C THR A 268 -8.62 -38.50 4.58
N SER A 269 -9.79 -37.89 4.45
CA SER A 269 -11.05 -38.61 4.18
C SER A 269 -11.60 -38.33 2.78
N GLN A 270 -12.09 -39.38 2.12
CA GLN A 270 -12.85 -39.29 0.88
C GLN A 270 -14.27 -38.75 1.10
N ASP A 271 -14.79 -38.89 2.31
CA ASP A 271 -16.12 -38.39 2.70
C ASP A 271 -16.17 -36.86 2.75
N TRP A 272 -15.01 -36.20 2.67
CA TRP A 272 -14.89 -34.75 2.57
C TRP A 272 -14.90 -34.22 1.12
N GLY A 273 -15.32 -35.06 0.16
CA GLY A 273 -15.50 -34.69 -1.23
C GLY A 273 -14.22 -34.82 -2.09
N PRO A 274 -14.16 -34.15 -3.25
CA PRO A 274 -13.15 -34.41 -4.29
C PRO A 274 -11.75 -33.86 -3.98
N LEU A 275 -11.50 -33.44 -2.75
CA LEU A 275 -10.24 -32.83 -2.31
C LEU A 275 -9.36 -33.80 -1.51
N GLU A 276 -9.64 -35.10 -1.53
CA GLU A 276 -8.80 -36.11 -0.88
C GLU A 276 -7.32 -35.93 -1.25
N LYS A 277 -6.42 -36.02 -0.26
CA LYS A 277 -4.96 -35.83 -0.38
C LYS A 277 -4.53 -34.43 -0.78
N GLN A 278 -5.43 -33.45 -0.87
CA GLN A 278 -5.03 -32.05 -1.04
C GLN A 278 -4.51 -31.48 0.28
N LEU A 279 -3.66 -30.46 0.17
CA LEU A 279 -3.13 -29.70 1.30
C LEU A 279 -4.03 -28.50 1.57
N LEU A 280 -4.44 -28.33 2.82
CA LEU A 280 -5.16 -27.15 3.29
C LEU A 280 -4.25 -26.32 4.19
N HIS A 281 -4.34 -25.01 4.05
CA HIS A 281 -3.67 -24.04 4.91
C HIS A 281 -4.69 -23.21 5.68
N LEU A 282 -4.44 -23.03 6.97
CA LEU A 282 -5.25 -22.24 7.87
C LEU A 282 -4.63 -20.86 8.01
N SER A 283 -5.36 -19.81 7.66
CA SER A 283 -4.93 -18.44 7.86
C SER A 283 -5.46 -17.94 9.21
N TYR A 284 -4.56 -17.64 10.13
CA TYR A 284 -4.87 -17.07 11.44
C TYR A 284 -5.23 -15.57 11.35
N GLY A 285 -4.49 -14.82 10.52
CA GLY A 285 -4.67 -13.37 10.38
C GLY A 285 -5.96 -12.97 9.64
N GLN A 286 -6.35 -13.74 8.63
CA GLN A 286 -7.54 -13.49 7.83
C GLN A 286 -8.74 -14.40 8.17
N SER A 287 -8.61 -15.30 9.15
CA SER A 287 -9.65 -16.27 9.52
C SER A 287 -10.23 -17.00 8.29
N LYS A 288 -9.35 -17.62 7.49
CA LYS A 288 -9.66 -18.22 6.18
C LYS A 288 -9.07 -19.61 6.04
N LEU A 289 -9.76 -20.46 5.26
CA LEU A 289 -9.25 -21.76 4.81
C LEU A 289 -8.81 -21.67 3.35
N LEU A 290 -7.57 -22.09 3.07
CA LEU A 290 -6.97 -22.06 1.73
C LEU A 290 -6.71 -23.47 1.23
N LEU A 291 -7.11 -23.77 -0.01
CA LEU A 291 -6.69 -24.97 -0.72
C LEU A 291 -5.33 -24.71 -1.38
N THR A 292 -4.36 -25.58 -1.11
CA THR A 292 -2.98 -25.49 -1.61
C THR A 292 -2.74 -26.54 -2.69
N LEU A 293 -2.52 -26.09 -3.93
CA LEU A 293 -2.19 -26.96 -5.05
C LEU A 293 -0.68 -27.14 -5.12
N ARG A 294 -0.22 -28.38 -5.02
CA ARG A 294 1.21 -28.76 -4.97
C ARG A 294 1.66 -29.39 -6.29
N GLU A 295 2.78 -28.91 -6.81
CA GLU A 295 3.51 -29.44 -7.97
C GLU A 295 4.98 -29.70 -7.56
N VAL A 296 5.59 -30.76 -8.10
CA VAL A 296 7.02 -31.02 -7.90
C VAL A 296 7.71 -31.14 -9.25
N ILE A 297 8.71 -30.28 -9.49
CA ILE A 297 9.50 -30.26 -10.72
C ILE A 297 10.95 -30.50 -10.36
N ALA A 298 11.54 -31.58 -10.87
CA ALA A 298 12.93 -31.96 -10.60
C ALA A 298 13.31 -31.94 -9.10
N GLY A 299 12.38 -32.36 -8.22
CA GLY A 299 12.57 -32.38 -6.77
C GLY A 299 12.35 -31.04 -6.05
N GLN A 300 12.08 -29.95 -6.78
CA GLN A 300 11.65 -28.67 -6.20
C GLN A 300 10.13 -28.63 -6.09
N ALA A 301 9.62 -28.48 -4.87
CA ALA A 301 8.22 -28.23 -4.63
C ALA A 301 7.87 -26.78 -5.01
N GLN A 302 6.74 -26.61 -5.69
CA GLN A 302 6.14 -25.31 -5.99
C GLN A 302 4.63 -25.45 -6.06
N GLY A 303 3.90 -24.33 -6.11
CA GLY A 303 2.46 -24.42 -6.00
C GLY A 303 1.82 -23.10 -5.68
N GLY A 304 0.69 -23.13 -5.00
CA GLY A 304 -0.06 -21.91 -4.74
C GLY A 304 -1.36 -22.17 -4.02
N THR A 305 -2.07 -21.09 -3.71
CA THR A 305 -3.24 -21.11 -2.85
C THR A 305 -4.47 -20.52 -3.54
N VAL A 306 -5.63 -21.10 -3.26
CA VAL A 306 -6.94 -20.54 -3.57
C VAL A 306 -7.80 -20.52 -2.30
N THR A 307 -8.51 -19.42 -2.05
CA THR A 307 -9.33 -19.26 -0.85
C THR A 307 -10.66 -20.01 -1.00
N LEU A 308 -11.02 -20.83 -0.01
CA LEU A 308 -12.36 -21.39 0.07
C LEU A 308 -13.33 -20.31 0.60
N PRO A 309 -14.55 -20.19 0.04
CA PRO A 309 -15.52 -19.17 0.42
C PRO A 309 -16.21 -19.54 1.74
N LEU A 310 -15.43 -19.63 2.81
CA LEU A 310 -15.87 -20.01 4.16
C LEU A 310 -15.45 -18.92 5.15
N GLU A 311 -16.29 -18.71 6.16
CA GLU A 311 -16.06 -17.74 7.22
C GLU A 311 -15.90 -18.45 8.57
N PHE A 312 -15.03 -17.92 9.42
CA PHE A 312 -14.69 -18.52 10.70
C PHE A 312 -14.79 -17.46 11.81
N GLU A 313 -15.17 -17.88 13.01
CA GLU A 313 -15.44 -16.99 14.14
C GLU A 313 -14.15 -16.38 14.75
N SER A 314 -13.01 -17.06 14.54
CA SER A 314 -11.71 -16.63 15.04
C SER A 314 -10.56 -17.03 14.11
N GLY A 315 -9.33 -16.65 14.47
CA GLY A 315 -8.12 -16.92 13.70
C GLY A 315 -7.78 -18.42 13.72
N ILE A 316 -8.26 -19.17 12.73
CA ILE A 316 -8.04 -20.61 12.66
C ILE A 316 -6.57 -20.94 12.47
N MET A 317 -6.05 -21.86 13.29
CA MET A 317 -4.64 -22.22 13.25
C MET A 317 -4.35 -23.69 13.54
N ARG A 318 -5.35 -24.49 13.92
CA ARG A 318 -5.22 -25.95 14.06
C ARG A 318 -6.36 -26.63 13.34
N GLY A 319 -6.06 -27.73 12.65
CA GLY A 319 -7.03 -28.52 11.91
C GLY A 319 -6.79 -30.01 12.09
N ARG A 320 -7.88 -30.77 12.27
CA ARG A 320 -7.87 -32.23 12.35
C ARG A 320 -9.05 -32.80 11.60
N PHE A 321 -8.82 -33.86 10.84
CA PHE A 321 -9.92 -34.66 10.30
C PHE A 321 -10.39 -35.63 11.38
N SER A 322 -11.70 -35.66 11.62
CA SER A 322 -12.32 -36.59 12.54
C SER A 322 -12.25 -38.01 11.97
N PRO A 323 -11.75 -39.00 12.73
CA PRO A 323 -11.83 -40.40 12.32
C PRO A 323 -13.27 -40.95 12.38
N ALA A 324 -14.19 -40.26 13.06
CA ALA A 324 -15.57 -40.73 13.26
C ALA A 324 -16.50 -40.36 12.09
N ASP A 325 -16.39 -39.14 11.55
CA ASP A 325 -17.28 -38.64 10.49
C ASP A 325 -16.54 -38.16 9.23
N GLY A 326 -15.21 -38.23 9.22
CA GLY A 326 -14.39 -37.83 8.09
C GLY A 326 -14.39 -36.32 7.79
N GLN A 327 -14.97 -35.49 8.67
CA GLN A 327 -15.06 -34.04 8.47
C GLN A 327 -13.85 -33.31 9.06
N LEU A 328 -13.59 -32.09 8.55
CA LEU A 328 -12.52 -31.24 9.05
C LEU A 328 -13.01 -30.43 10.25
N TYR A 329 -12.31 -30.54 11.37
CA TYR A 329 -12.49 -29.69 12.54
C TYR A 329 -11.34 -28.69 12.61
N VAL A 330 -11.68 -27.44 12.91
CA VAL A 330 -10.72 -26.35 13.05
C VAL A 330 -10.90 -25.65 14.38
N SER A 331 -9.79 -25.21 14.94
CA SER A 331 -9.79 -24.36 16.12
C SER A 331 -8.85 -23.18 15.96
N GLY A 332 -9.18 -22.11 16.66
CA GLY A 332 -8.48 -20.85 16.53
C GLY A 332 -8.69 -19.95 17.74
N LEU A 333 -7.90 -18.89 17.79
CA LEU A 333 -7.97 -17.88 18.82
C LEU A 333 -7.70 -16.49 18.26
N ARG A 334 -8.07 -15.46 19.03
CA ARG A 334 -7.78 -14.06 18.71
C ARG A 334 -6.46 -13.62 19.32
N GLY A 335 -5.69 -12.83 18.58
CA GLY A 335 -4.43 -12.26 19.04
C GLY A 335 -3.87 -11.23 18.05
N TRP A 336 -2.56 -11.24 17.79
CA TRP A 336 -1.90 -10.21 17.00
C TRP A 336 -2.40 -10.13 15.53
N VAL A 337 -2.82 -8.92 15.12
CA VAL A 337 -3.25 -8.52 13.75
C VAL A 337 -4.09 -9.60 13.04
N THR A 338 -5.29 -9.83 13.57
CA THR A 338 -6.31 -10.73 13.00
C THR A 338 -7.63 -9.99 12.77
N ASN A 339 -8.44 -10.46 11.81
CA ASN A 339 -9.82 -10.05 11.62
C ASN A 339 -10.83 -10.82 12.50
N ALA A 340 -10.34 -11.73 13.38
CA ALA A 340 -11.16 -12.52 14.28
C ALA A 340 -12.11 -11.66 15.14
N VAL A 341 -13.35 -12.13 15.28
CA VAL A 341 -14.39 -11.47 16.09
C VAL A 341 -14.38 -12.02 17.52
N HIS A 342 -14.17 -13.33 17.68
CA HIS A 342 -14.26 -14.03 18.96
C HIS A 342 -12.89 -14.47 19.48
N ASP A 343 -12.74 -14.55 20.81
CA ASP A 343 -11.48 -14.91 21.49
C ASP A 343 -10.98 -16.33 21.15
N GLY A 344 -11.89 -17.24 20.84
CA GLY A 344 -11.57 -18.55 20.30
C GLY A 344 -12.76 -19.20 19.62
N CYS A 345 -12.49 -20.25 18.86
CA CYS A 345 -13.51 -21.02 18.15
C CYS A 345 -13.14 -22.50 18.06
N LEU A 346 -14.17 -23.34 17.94
CA LEU A 346 -14.11 -24.74 17.55
C LEU A 346 -15.23 -24.97 16.54
N GLN A 347 -14.87 -25.27 15.29
CA GLN A 347 -15.84 -25.34 14.19
C GLN A 347 -15.59 -26.57 13.31
N ARG A 348 -16.65 -27.13 12.74
CA ARG A 348 -16.61 -28.24 11.78
C ARG A 348 -16.87 -27.71 10.39
N VAL A 349 -15.92 -27.91 9.47
CA VAL A 349 -16.16 -27.72 8.04
C VAL A 349 -16.70 -29.02 7.47
N ARG A 350 -17.99 -29.03 7.14
CA ARG A 350 -18.73 -30.20 6.67
C ARG A 350 -18.95 -30.16 5.17
N PHE A 351 -18.67 -31.28 4.50
CA PHE A 351 -19.06 -31.50 3.11
C PHE A 351 -20.55 -31.87 3.04
N THR A 352 -21.30 -31.23 2.13
CA THR A 352 -22.76 -31.42 2.05
C THR A 352 -23.21 -32.42 0.97
N GLY A 353 -22.26 -33.03 0.26
CA GLY A 353 -22.53 -33.93 -0.87
C GLY A 353 -22.73 -33.21 -2.22
N LYS A 354 -22.76 -31.88 -2.24
CA LYS A 354 -22.95 -31.11 -3.49
C LYS A 354 -21.69 -31.05 -4.35
N ALA A 355 -21.87 -30.72 -5.62
CA ALA A 355 -20.79 -30.55 -6.56
C ALA A 355 -19.83 -29.43 -6.11
N VAL A 356 -18.53 -29.75 -6.04
CA VAL A 356 -17.47 -28.79 -5.78
C VAL A 356 -16.94 -28.29 -7.12
N HIS A 357 -16.72 -26.98 -7.24
CA HIS A 357 -16.24 -26.31 -8.45
C HIS A 357 -14.93 -25.55 -8.17
N LEU A 358 -13.85 -26.28 -7.94
CA LEU A 358 -12.54 -25.73 -7.54
C LEU A 358 -11.42 -26.24 -8.44
N PRO A 359 -10.30 -25.50 -8.58
CA PRO A 359 -9.08 -26.04 -9.16
C PRO A 359 -8.47 -27.09 -8.20
N VAL A 360 -7.95 -28.18 -8.74
CA VAL A 360 -7.38 -29.32 -7.98
C VAL A 360 -5.98 -29.70 -8.43
N ALA A 361 -5.50 -29.16 -9.55
CA ALA A 361 -4.11 -29.30 -9.96
C ALA A 361 -3.66 -28.08 -10.77
N VAL A 362 -2.36 -27.79 -10.65
CA VAL A 362 -1.63 -26.88 -11.51
C VAL A 362 -0.50 -27.65 -12.18
N LYS A 363 -0.21 -27.34 -13.44
CA LYS A 363 1.02 -27.79 -14.09
C LYS A 363 1.72 -26.65 -14.80
N THR A 364 3.00 -26.46 -14.48
CA THR A 364 3.85 -25.46 -15.12
C THR A 364 4.50 -26.04 -16.37
N MET A 365 4.50 -25.30 -17.47
CA MET A 365 5.20 -25.64 -18.72
C MET A 365 6.01 -24.44 -19.20
N GLN A 366 6.95 -24.64 -20.12
CA GLN A 366 7.80 -23.55 -20.62
C GLN A 366 7.00 -22.46 -21.35
N ASN A 367 5.90 -22.83 -22.01
CA ASN A 367 5.02 -21.95 -22.81
C ASN A 367 3.65 -21.68 -22.17
N GLY A 368 3.44 -22.04 -20.90
CA GLY A 368 2.16 -21.77 -20.25
C GLY A 368 1.91 -22.55 -18.97
N ILE A 369 0.68 -22.44 -18.47
CA ILE A 369 0.23 -23.05 -17.22
C ILE A 369 -1.09 -23.79 -17.46
N SER A 370 -1.21 -25.00 -16.95
CA SER A 370 -2.47 -25.74 -16.91
C SER A 370 -3.13 -25.64 -15.54
N LEU A 371 -4.44 -25.43 -15.51
CA LEU A 371 -5.30 -25.57 -14.33
C LEU A 371 -6.33 -26.67 -14.57
N THR A 372 -6.40 -27.66 -13.68
CA THR A 372 -7.41 -28.73 -13.72
C THR A 372 -8.47 -28.47 -12.67
N PHE A 373 -9.74 -28.55 -13.06
CA PHE A 373 -10.88 -28.32 -12.18
C PHE A 373 -11.58 -29.64 -11.79
N THR A 374 -12.28 -29.64 -10.67
CA THR A 374 -13.14 -30.76 -10.23
C THR A 374 -14.24 -31.08 -11.24
N SER A 375 -14.79 -30.06 -11.91
CA SER A 375 -15.95 -30.17 -12.79
C SER A 375 -15.59 -29.92 -14.26
N PRO A 376 -16.30 -30.58 -15.20
CA PRO A 376 -16.22 -30.22 -16.61
C PRO A 376 -16.58 -28.75 -16.84
N LEU A 377 -15.91 -28.11 -17.79
CA LEU A 377 -16.05 -26.70 -18.12
C LEU A 377 -16.80 -26.49 -19.43
N ASP A 378 -17.56 -25.40 -19.52
CA ASP A 378 -18.10 -24.91 -20.77
C ASP A 378 -16.96 -24.43 -21.69
N ARG A 379 -16.89 -25.00 -22.90
CA ARG A 379 -15.82 -24.69 -23.86
C ARG A 379 -15.82 -23.21 -24.28
N LYS A 380 -16.98 -22.56 -24.37
CA LYS A 380 -17.09 -21.18 -24.85
C LYS A 380 -16.37 -20.22 -23.91
N THR A 381 -16.57 -20.37 -22.60
CA THR A 381 -15.87 -19.57 -21.57
C THR A 381 -14.43 -20.03 -21.35
N ALA A 382 -14.19 -21.34 -21.28
CA ALA A 382 -12.86 -21.91 -21.00
C ALA A 382 -11.80 -21.61 -22.08
N GLU A 383 -12.19 -21.51 -23.36
CA GLU A 383 -11.28 -21.17 -24.45
C GLU A 383 -11.25 -19.68 -24.81
N ASN A 384 -11.85 -18.82 -23.97
CA ASN A 384 -11.79 -17.38 -24.17
C ASN A 384 -10.67 -16.76 -23.31
N PRO A 385 -9.54 -16.30 -23.89
CA PRO A 385 -8.45 -15.69 -23.13
C PRO A 385 -8.86 -14.42 -22.37
N ASP A 386 -9.98 -13.77 -22.76
CA ASP A 386 -10.53 -12.61 -22.04
C ASP A 386 -11.21 -12.97 -20.72
N GLN A 387 -11.48 -14.26 -20.48
CA GLN A 387 -11.97 -14.78 -19.21
C GLN A 387 -10.86 -15.05 -18.20
N TYR A 388 -9.61 -14.73 -18.54
CA TYR A 388 -8.44 -14.91 -17.69
C TYR A 388 -7.66 -13.60 -17.56
N ALA A 389 -7.15 -13.32 -16.37
CA ALA A 389 -6.25 -12.20 -16.12
C ALA A 389 -5.10 -12.69 -15.26
N ILE A 390 -3.87 -12.39 -15.69
CA ILE A 390 -2.68 -12.79 -14.96
C ILE A 390 -1.87 -11.55 -14.59
N GLN A 391 -1.49 -11.47 -13.33
CA GLN A 391 -0.53 -10.51 -12.81
C GLN A 391 0.63 -11.24 -12.16
N GLN A 392 1.83 -10.68 -12.20
CA GLN A 392 3.00 -11.26 -11.55
C GLN A 392 3.86 -10.19 -10.87
N TRP A 393 4.47 -10.56 -9.74
CA TRP A 393 5.35 -9.69 -8.96
C TRP A 393 6.30 -10.51 -8.09
N ASN A 394 7.35 -9.85 -7.60
CA ASN A 394 8.26 -10.38 -6.62
C ASN A 394 8.22 -9.54 -5.34
N TYR A 395 8.77 -10.10 -4.28
CA TYR A 395 8.99 -9.41 -3.02
C TYR A 395 10.48 -9.12 -2.83
N LEU A 396 10.79 -8.03 -2.14
CA LEU A 396 12.13 -7.67 -1.74
C LEU A 396 12.48 -8.34 -0.42
N TRP A 397 13.55 -9.13 -0.42
CA TRP A 397 14.08 -9.74 0.79
C TRP A 397 14.92 -8.73 1.58
N SER A 398 14.41 -8.23 2.72
CA SER A 398 15.09 -7.18 3.49
C SER A 398 14.82 -7.26 4.99
N GLN A 399 15.51 -6.40 5.76
CA GLN A 399 15.29 -6.23 7.22
C GLN A 399 13.96 -5.53 7.53
N ASN A 400 13.35 -4.86 6.54
CA ASN A 400 12.10 -4.14 6.73
C ASN A 400 10.95 -5.11 7.03
N TYR A 401 9.91 -4.61 7.71
CA TYR A 401 8.74 -5.41 8.00
C TYR A 401 7.96 -5.70 6.71
N GLY A 402 7.99 -6.95 6.25
CA GLY A 402 7.34 -7.37 5.01
C GLY A 402 7.99 -6.75 3.78
N SER A 403 7.26 -6.75 2.66
CA SER A 403 7.72 -6.13 1.42
C SER A 403 6.54 -5.53 0.64
N PRO A 404 6.73 -4.37 0.00
CA PRO A 404 5.92 -3.97 -1.15
C PRO A 404 5.98 -5.04 -2.26
N GLU A 405 5.05 -4.97 -3.20
CA GLU A 405 5.05 -5.78 -4.40
C GLU A 405 5.91 -5.09 -5.45
N TYR A 406 6.88 -5.79 -6.05
CA TYR A 406 7.77 -5.24 -7.07
C TYR A 406 7.56 -5.91 -8.41
N ARG A 407 7.62 -5.10 -9.47
CA ARG A 407 7.48 -5.59 -10.85
C ARG A 407 8.59 -6.58 -11.19
N VAL A 408 8.25 -7.67 -11.85
CA VAL A 408 9.23 -8.68 -12.27
C VAL A 408 10.12 -8.13 -13.40
N SER A 409 9.54 -7.34 -14.31
CA SER A 409 10.27 -6.70 -15.41
C SER A 409 11.13 -5.52 -14.97
N ALA A 410 10.84 -4.93 -13.80
CA ALA A 410 11.54 -3.78 -13.25
C ALA A 410 11.64 -3.91 -11.71
N PRO A 411 12.58 -4.73 -11.18
CA PRO A 411 12.61 -5.12 -9.76
C PRO A 411 12.77 -3.99 -8.73
N GLN A 412 13.04 -2.77 -9.17
CA GLN A 412 13.15 -1.58 -8.31
C GLN A 412 11.88 -0.71 -8.31
N ILE A 413 10.88 -1.08 -9.12
CA ILE A 413 9.63 -0.33 -9.27
C ILE A 413 8.52 -1.11 -8.57
N GLU A 414 7.88 -0.48 -7.58
CA GLU A 414 6.70 -1.04 -6.93
C GLU A 414 5.55 -1.23 -7.94
N GLY A 415 4.84 -2.34 -7.82
CA GLY A 415 3.71 -2.70 -8.65
C GLY A 415 3.78 -4.14 -9.15
N ARG A 416 2.90 -4.44 -10.11
CA ARG A 416 2.75 -5.76 -10.73
C ARG A 416 2.88 -5.65 -12.23
N ASP A 417 3.41 -6.68 -12.88
CA ASP A 417 3.32 -6.80 -14.32
C ASP A 417 2.06 -7.56 -14.71
N GLU A 418 1.39 -7.11 -15.76
CA GLU A 418 0.37 -7.91 -16.41
C GLU A 418 1.04 -8.94 -17.33
N VAL A 419 0.56 -10.18 -17.27
CA VAL A 419 0.99 -11.26 -18.16
C VAL A 419 -0.14 -11.56 -19.13
N GLU A 420 0.17 -11.46 -20.41
CA GLU A 420 -0.78 -11.70 -21.48
C GLU A 420 -1.07 -13.21 -21.62
N VAL A 421 -2.35 -13.56 -21.62
CA VAL A 421 -2.83 -14.88 -22.05
C VAL A 421 -3.01 -14.84 -23.56
N LEU A 422 -2.13 -15.54 -24.28
CA LEU A 422 -2.12 -15.57 -25.75
C LEU A 422 -3.28 -16.40 -26.29
N SER A 423 -3.54 -17.55 -25.65
CA SER A 423 -4.69 -18.41 -25.93
C SER A 423 -5.06 -19.21 -24.68
N ALA A 424 -6.29 -19.71 -24.65
CA ALA A 424 -6.77 -20.63 -23.63
C ALA A 424 -7.35 -21.87 -24.34
N THR A 425 -6.89 -23.06 -23.94
CA THR A 425 -7.24 -24.33 -24.60
C THR A 425 -7.84 -25.29 -23.59
N LEU A 426 -9.10 -25.69 -23.80
CA LEU A 426 -9.74 -26.74 -23.01
C LEU A 426 -9.29 -28.12 -23.53
N LEU A 427 -8.60 -28.87 -22.68
CA LEU A 427 -8.03 -30.18 -23.02
C LEU A 427 -9.12 -31.27 -23.13
N PRO A 428 -8.79 -32.45 -23.70
CA PRO A 428 -9.78 -33.51 -23.95
C PRO A 428 -10.52 -34.04 -22.71
N ASP A 429 -9.95 -33.88 -21.51
CA ASP A 429 -10.59 -34.25 -20.24
C ASP A 429 -11.78 -33.34 -19.86
N GLN A 430 -11.99 -32.25 -20.61
CA GLN A 430 -12.98 -31.20 -20.40
C GLN A 430 -12.87 -30.49 -19.04
N ARG A 431 -11.79 -30.71 -18.30
CA ARG A 431 -11.58 -30.18 -16.94
C ARG A 431 -10.31 -29.36 -16.84
N THR A 432 -9.35 -29.59 -17.74
CA THR A 432 -8.07 -28.89 -17.73
C THR A 432 -8.05 -27.81 -18.79
N VAL A 433 -7.73 -26.59 -18.39
CA VAL A 433 -7.45 -25.48 -19.31
C VAL A 433 -5.96 -25.20 -19.30
N PHE A 434 -5.36 -25.13 -20.49
CA PHE A 434 -4.02 -24.62 -20.68
C PHE A 434 -4.05 -23.17 -21.12
N LEU A 435 -3.36 -22.31 -20.37
CA LEU A 435 -3.17 -20.90 -20.67
C LEU A 435 -1.80 -20.73 -21.33
N GLU A 436 -1.79 -20.41 -22.62
CA GLU A 436 -0.57 -20.12 -23.37
C GLU A 436 -0.05 -18.74 -22.99
N LEU A 437 1.22 -18.67 -22.58
CA LEU A 437 1.90 -17.44 -22.21
C LEU A 437 3.12 -17.25 -23.12
N SER A 438 3.49 -16.00 -23.40
CA SER A 438 4.66 -15.70 -24.24
C SER A 438 5.95 -16.26 -23.65
N ARG A 439 6.04 -16.27 -22.31
CA ARG A 439 7.13 -16.86 -21.55
C ARG A 439 6.70 -17.15 -20.12
N VAL A 440 7.09 -18.32 -19.61
CA VAL A 440 7.02 -18.63 -18.17
C VAL A 440 8.40 -18.44 -17.55
N ILE A 441 8.47 -17.72 -16.43
CA ILE A 441 9.69 -17.46 -15.68
C ILE A 441 9.49 -17.77 -14.20
N PRO A 442 10.57 -18.06 -13.45
CA PRO A 442 10.48 -18.09 -12.00
C PRO A 442 9.97 -16.77 -11.44
N VAL A 443 9.02 -16.85 -10.52
CA VAL A 443 8.37 -15.70 -9.90
C VAL A 443 7.84 -16.08 -8.53
N MET A 444 7.98 -15.19 -7.55
CA MET A 444 7.44 -15.42 -6.20
C MET A 444 5.92 -15.47 -6.22
N GLN A 445 5.27 -14.59 -7.00
CA GLN A 445 3.82 -14.51 -7.06
C GLN A 445 3.30 -14.27 -8.48
N MET A 446 2.40 -15.15 -8.91
CA MET A 446 1.57 -15.03 -10.11
C MET A 446 0.10 -15.20 -9.71
N GLY A 447 -0.68 -14.14 -9.78
CA GLY A 447 -2.13 -14.18 -9.57
C GLY A 447 -2.83 -14.50 -10.88
N ILE A 448 -3.49 -15.64 -10.96
CA ILE A 448 -4.30 -16.09 -12.10
C ILE A 448 -5.77 -15.98 -11.70
N SER A 449 -6.46 -14.99 -12.23
CA SER A 449 -7.90 -14.79 -12.05
C SER A 449 -8.67 -15.32 -13.24
N TRP A 450 -9.84 -15.91 -13.00
CA TRP A 450 -10.73 -16.39 -14.05
C TRP A 450 -12.19 -16.12 -13.78
N GLN A 451 -12.98 -16.10 -14.86
CA GLN A 451 -14.45 -16.12 -14.83
C GLN A 451 -14.96 -17.16 -15.84
N LEU A 452 -15.22 -18.37 -15.35
CA LEU A 452 -15.61 -19.52 -16.17
C LEU A 452 -17.01 -19.98 -15.83
N THR A 453 -17.53 -20.87 -16.66
CA THR A 453 -18.79 -21.57 -16.39
C THR A 453 -18.54 -23.07 -16.47
N SER A 454 -19.06 -23.82 -15.51
CA SER A 454 -19.06 -25.29 -15.60
C SER A 454 -19.97 -25.74 -16.73
N LEU A 455 -19.81 -26.98 -17.19
CA LEU A 455 -20.71 -27.55 -18.19
C LEU A 455 -22.17 -27.64 -17.69
N SER A 456 -22.37 -27.69 -16.37
CA SER A 456 -23.69 -27.66 -15.73
C SER A 456 -24.27 -26.25 -15.55
N GLY A 457 -23.54 -25.19 -15.92
CA GLY A 457 -24.02 -23.80 -15.87
C GLY A 457 -23.61 -23.00 -14.63
N GLU A 458 -22.96 -23.62 -13.63
CA GLU A 458 -22.49 -22.94 -12.43
C GLU A 458 -21.32 -21.97 -12.75
N PRO A 459 -21.31 -20.75 -12.21
CA PRO A 459 -20.20 -19.80 -12.39
C PRO A 459 -19.00 -20.18 -11.51
N LEU A 460 -17.80 -20.15 -12.11
CA LEU A 460 -16.53 -20.37 -11.42
C LEU A 460 -15.71 -19.08 -11.49
N LYS A 461 -15.60 -18.36 -10.37
CA LYS A 461 -14.84 -17.11 -10.30
C LYS A 461 -13.94 -17.05 -9.08
N GLN A 462 -12.63 -17.16 -9.29
CA GLN A 462 -11.64 -17.08 -8.23
C GLN A 462 -10.30 -16.56 -8.76
N THR A 463 -9.37 -16.31 -7.83
CA THR A 463 -7.96 -16.06 -8.12
C THR A 463 -7.12 -17.13 -7.46
N TYR A 464 -6.25 -17.77 -8.22
CA TYR A 464 -5.21 -18.65 -7.73
C TYR A 464 -3.89 -17.90 -7.68
N TYR A 465 -3.18 -18.01 -6.55
CA TYR A 465 -1.91 -17.35 -6.33
C TYR A 465 -0.78 -18.36 -6.38
N HIS A 466 -0.05 -18.37 -7.48
CA HIS A 466 0.97 -19.36 -7.81
C HIS A 466 2.38 -18.83 -7.58
N THR A 467 3.29 -19.69 -7.12
CA THR A 467 4.73 -19.47 -7.05
C THR A 467 5.40 -20.43 -8.02
N ILE A 468 6.33 -19.90 -8.81
CA ILE A 468 7.11 -20.68 -9.77
C ILE A 468 8.57 -20.62 -9.32
N ASN A 469 9.07 -21.70 -8.75
CA ASN A 469 10.47 -21.83 -8.38
C ASN A 469 11.31 -22.39 -9.54
N SER A 470 10.71 -23.24 -10.37
CA SER A 470 11.36 -23.94 -11.47
C SER A 470 10.43 -24.04 -12.67
N VAL A 471 11.00 -23.82 -13.86
CA VAL A 471 10.28 -23.93 -15.14
C VAL A 471 10.84 -25.15 -15.88
N PRO A 472 10.02 -26.16 -16.23
CA PRO A 472 10.50 -27.33 -16.94
C PRO A 472 10.78 -27.00 -18.42
N SER A 473 11.56 -27.83 -19.09
CA SER A 473 11.82 -27.70 -20.54
C SER A 473 10.65 -28.14 -21.42
N ARG A 474 9.68 -28.86 -20.85
CA ARG A 474 8.50 -29.35 -21.58
C ARG A 474 7.58 -28.20 -21.98
N LYS A 475 7.08 -28.24 -23.21
CA LYS A 475 6.05 -27.36 -23.77
C LYS A 475 4.73 -28.11 -23.98
N MET A 476 3.62 -27.38 -23.99
CA MET A 476 2.38 -27.83 -24.62
C MET A 476 2.55 -27.86 -26.13
N ASP A 477 2.05 -28.90 -26.78
CA ASP A 477 2.06 -29.03 -28.24
C ASP A 477 1.30 -27.85 -28.86
N GLU A 478 1.93 -27.15 -29.80
CA GLU A 478 1.32 -25.98 -30.43
C GLU A 478 0.18 -26.36 -31.37
N SER A 479 0.14 -27.59 -31.89
CA SER A 479 -0.90 -28.03 -32.83
C SER A 479 -2.27 -28.18 -32.18
N ILE A 480 -2.35 -28.26 -30.85
CA ILE A 480 -3.61 -28.41 -30.12
C ILE A 480 -4.14 -27.08 -29.55
N LEU A 481 -3.41 -25.97 -29.73
CA LEU A 481 -3.75 -24.69 -29.11
C LEU A 481 -4.91 -23.99 -29.82
N ALA A 482 -5.93 -23.62 -29.07
CA ALA A 482 -7.10 -22.88 -29.53
C ALA A 482 -6.81 -21.37 -29.60
N ARG A 483 -6.01 -20.93 -30.59
CA ARG A 483 -5.70 -19.52 -30.81
C ARG A 483 -6.87 -18.82 -31.53
N ARG A 484 -7.50 -17.85 -30.88
CA ARG A 484 -8.57 -17.01 -31.46
C ARG A 484 -8.01 -15.68 -31.93
N GLN A 485 -8.61 -15.09 -32.97
CA GLN A 485 -8.28 -13.73 -33.38
C GLN A 485 -8.76 -12.74 -32.31
N LYS A 486 -7.86 -11.88 -31.82
CA LYS A 486 -8.21 -10.86 -30.83
C LYS A 486 -9.04 -9.74 -31.46
N ASN A 487 -10.19 -9.44 -30.88
CA ASN A 487 -11.02 -8.29 -31.26
C ASN A 487 -10.71 -7.11 -30.32
N GLU A 488 -9.53 -6.52 -30.46
CA GLU A 488 -9.13 -5.35 -29.67
C GLU A 488 -9.83 -4.09 -30.20
N LEU A 489 -10.36 -3.27 -29.28
CA LEU A 489 -11.02 -2.00 -29.63
C LEU A 489 -10.02 -0.96 -30.15
N LEU A 490 -8.77 -1.02 -29.67
CA LEU A 490 -7.71 -0.07 -29.96
C LEU A 490 -6.49 -0.81 -30.51
N SER A 491 -5.83 -0.23 -31.50
CA SER A 491 -4.52 -0.72 -31.96
C SER A 491 -3.41 -0.41 -30.94
N PRO A 492 -2.27 -1.13 -30.97
CA PRO A 492 -1.12 -0.83 -30.11
C PRO A 492 -0.64 0.62 -30.18
N SER A 493 -0.69 1.23 -31.38
CA SER A 493 -0.33 2.64 -31.57
C SER A 493 -1.33 3.60 -30.91
N GLN A 494 -2.63 3.27 -30.91
CA GLN A 494 -3.64 4.06 -30.20
C GLN A 494 -3.46 3.94 -28.69
N VAL A 495 -3.15 2.75 -28.18
CA VAL A 495 -2.88 2.53 -26.74
C VAL A 495 -1.69 3.36 -26.26
N GLN A 496 -0.62 3.47 -27.06
CA GLN A 496 0.54 4.31 -26.72
C GLN A 496 0.24 5.82 -26.66
N GLN A 497 -0.81 6.28 -27.34
CA GLN A 497 -1.24 7.68 -27.34
C GLN A 497 -2.17 8.03 -26.16
N LEU A 498 -2.62 7.03 -25.40
CA LEU A 498 -3.51 7.25 -24.26
C LEU A 498 -2.77 7.94 -23.11
N LYS A 499 -3.46 8.87 -22.47
CA LYS A 499 -3.01 9.57 -21.25
C LYS A 499 -4.00 9.30 -20.10
N PRO A 500 -3.56 9.29 -18.83
CA PRO A 500 -4.44 9.04 -17.69
C PRO A 500 -5.60 10.05 -17.56
N GLY A 501 -6.74 9.59 -17.06
CA GLY A 501 -7.95 10.40 -16.84
C GLY A 501 -8.86 10.50 -18.07
N ILE A 502 -9.84 11.40 -18.03
CA ILE A 502 -10.84 11.62 -19.09
C ILE A 502 -10.71 13.00 -19.73
N LEU A 503 -11.26 13.15 -20.93
CA LEU A 503 -11.37 14.43 -21.64
C LEU A 503 -12.79 15.00 -21.50
N TRP A 504 -12.91 16.20 -20.96
CA TRP A 504 -14.12 17.00 -20.99
C TRP A 504 -14.07 18.04 -22.10
N ARG A 505 -15.18 18.21 -22.82
CA ARG A 505 -15.46 19.34 -23.72
C ARG A 505 -16.69 20.05 -23.23
N PHE A 506 -16.60 21.36 -23.06
CA PHE A 506 -17.66 22.24 -22.59
C PHE A 506 -18.10 23.15 -23.72
N GLN A 507 -19.39 23.47 -23.75
CA GLN A 507 -19.98 24.38 -24.71
C GLN A 507 -21.05 25.23 -24.01
N GLN A 508 -21.07 26.53 -24.32
CA GLN A 508 -22.09 27.45 -23.84
C GLN A 508 -22.45 28.44 -24.94
N THR A 509 -23.75 28.69 -25.07
CA THR A 509 -24.28 29.73 -25.94
C THR A 509 -24.40 31.01 -25.12
N GLN A 510 -23.62 32.03 -25.45
CA GLN A 510 -23.68 33.34 -24.81
C GLN A 510 -24.96 34.09 -25.18
N SER A 511 -25.28 35.15 -24.43
CA SER A 511 -26.41 36.05 -24.70
C SER A 511 -26.36 36.69 -26.10
N SER A 512 -25.15 36.84 -26.67
CA SER A 512 -24.91 37.31 -28.04
C SER A 512 -25.26 36.30 -29.14
N GLY A 513 -25.61 35.05 -28.78
CA GLY A 513 -25.77 33.93 -29.70
C GLY A 513 -24.46 33.24 -30.10
N THR A 514 -23.31 33.75 -29.65
CA THR A 514 -21.99 33.15 -29.92
C THR A 514 -21.81 31.87 -29.10
N ILE A 515 -21.29 30.82 -29.74
CA ILE A 515 -20.96 29.57 -29.07
C ILE A 515 -19.50 29.62 -28.62
N VAL A 516 -19.27 29.53 -27.32
CA VAL A 516 -17.94 29.44 -26.72
C VAL A 516 -17.69 28.00 -26.28
N THR A 517 -16.47 27.51 -26.49
CA THR A 517 -16.09 26.13 -26.19
C THR A 517 -14.82 26.08 -25.36
N ASP A 518 -14.67 25.04 -24.56
CA ASP A 518 -13.46 24.76 -23.82
C ASP A 518 -13.23 23.25 -23.68
N ALA A 519 -11.99 22.82 -23.47
CA ALA A 519 -11.63 21.42 -23.27
C ALA A 519 -10.54 21.25 -22.22
N ARG A 520 -10.72 20.31 -21.28
CA ARG A 520 -9.73 19.97 -20.24
C ARG A 520 -9.78 18.50 -19.86
N THR A 521 -8.71 18.04 -19.22
CA THR A 521 -8.70 16.71 -18.61
C THR A 521 -9.30 16.73 -17.20
N SER A 522 -9.70 15.54 -16.72
CA SER A 522 -10.02 15.30 -15.32
C SER A 522 -9.53 13.92 -14.92
N ARG A 523 -8.92 13.82 -13.72
CA ARG A 523 -8.47 12.56 -13.14
C ARG A 523 -9.64 11.60 -12.86
N LEU A 524 -10.78 12.16 -12.47
CA LEU A 524 -12.00 11.42 -12.15
C LEU A 524 -13.11 11.82 -13.12
N TRP A 525 -14.03 10.88 -13.36
CA TRP A 525 -15.25 11.17 -14.09
C TRP A 525 -16.29 11.85 -13.19
N ALA A 526 -15.96 13.07 -12.79
CA ALA A 526 -16.73 13.88 -11.87
C ALA A 526 -16.71 15.36 -12.27
N LEU A 527 -17.77 16.09 -11.91
CA LEU A 527 -17.91 17.53 -12.11
C LEU A 527 -18.59 18.15 -10.88
N SER A 528 -18.16 19.34 -10.47
CA SER A 528 -18.81 20.15 -9.43
C SER A 528 -18.71 21.62 -9.82
N VAL A 529 -19.85 22.30 -9.92
CA VAL A 529 -19.99 23.73 -10.23
C VAL A 529 -21.09 24.28 -9.32
N GLU A 530 -20.76 25.27 -8.51
CA GLU A 530 -21.73 25.91 -7.63
C GLU A 530 -22.55 27.00 -8.37
N PRO A 531 -23.73 27.39 -7.86
CA PRO A 531 -24.54 28.44 -8.49
C PRO A 531 -23.76 29.76 -8.66
N GLY A 532 -23.82 30.35 -9.86
CA GLY A 532 -23.13 31.60 -10.16
C GLY A 532 -21.65 31.46 -10.49
N GLU A 533 -21.08 30.25 -10.47
CA GLU A 533 -19.72 29.98 -10.92
C GLU A 533 -19.68 29.51 -12.39
N PRO A 534 -18.63 29.85 -13.15
CA PRO A 534 -18.43 29.28 -14.47
C PRO A 534 -17.80 27.88 -14.36
N VAL A 535 -18.20 26.95 -15.24
CA VAL A 535 -17.65 25.58 -15.26
C VAL A 535 -16.16 25.52 -15.62
N THR A 536 -15.68 26.53 -16.34
CA THR A 536 -14.27 26.77 -16.62
C THR A 536 -14.00 28.27 -16.64
N PRO A 537 -12.74 28.73 -16.45
CA PRO A 537 -12.41 30.15 -16.51
C PRO A 537 -12.65 30.85 -17.85
N PHE A 538 -13.00 30.12 -18.92
CA PHE A 538 -13.23 30.67 -20.27
C PHE A 538 -14.71 30.66 -20.67
N LEU A 539 -15.59 30.22 -19.79
CA LEU A 539 -17.04 30.28 -19.96
C LEU A 539 -17.62 31.29 -18.96
N GLU A 540 -18.81 31.81 -19.25
CA GLU A 540 -19.55 32.67 -18.32
C GLU A 540 -20.34 31.81 -17.31
N PRO A 541 -20.65 32.34 -16.12
CA PRO A 541 -21.58 31.70 -15.21
C PRO A 541 -22.94 31.42 -15.88
N GLY A 542 -23.49 30.22 -15.67
CA GLY A 542 -24.81 29.85 -16.18
C GLY A 542 -24.82 28.51 -16.90
N ARG A 543 -25.91 28.26 -17.64
CA ARG A 543 -26.16 26.96 -18.28
C ARG A 543 -25.07 26.59 -19.28
N PHE A 544 -24.59 25.34 -19.24
CA PHE A 544 -23.63 24.80 -20.19
C PHE A 544 -23.96 23.34 -20.54
N SER A 545 -23.52 22.91 -21.72
CA SER A 545 -23.46 21.50 -22.11
C SER A 545 -22.03 21.00 -22.02
N ALA A 546 -21.86 19.72 -21.76
CA ALA A 546 -20.56 19.07 -21.69
C ALA A 546 -20.60 17.67 -22.27
N THR A 547 -19.51 17.27 -22.92
CA THR A 547 -19.26 15.88 -23.30
C THR A 547 -18.00 15.41 -22.59
N ALA A 548 -18.06 14.25 -21.94
CA ALA A 548 -16.85 13.58 -21.44
C ALA A 548 -16.59 12.30 -22.24
N GLU A 549 -15.34 12.08 -22.60
CA GLU A 549 -14.90 10.91 -23.38
C GLU A 549 -13.64 10.30 -22.75
N GLY A 550 -13.56 8.98 -22.83
CA GLY A 550 -12.40 8.23 -22.38
C GLY A 550 -12.59 6.73 -22.57
N TYR A 551 -11.64 5.97 -22.03
CA TYR A 551 -11.64 4.53 -22.02
C TYR A 551 -11.54 4.02 -20.59
N LEU A 552 -12.42 3.09 -20.24
CA LEU A 552 -12.36 2.31 -19.01
C LEU A 552 -11.64 1.00 -19.32
N ARG A 553 -10.46 0.82 -18.70
CA ARG A 553 -9.70 -0.43 -18.80
C ARG A 553 -10.15 -1.38 -17.70
N VAL A 554 -10.68 -2.55 -18.07
CA VAL A 554 -11.04 -3.60 -17.09
C VAL A 554 -10.15 -4.84 -17.24
N PRO A 555 -9.72 -5.46 -16.12
CA PRO A 555 -8.77 -6.56 -16.16
C PRO A 555 -9.39 -7.88 -16.65
N LEU A 556 -10.70 -8.08 -16.44
CA LEU A 556 -11.45 -9.26 -16.85
C LEU A 556 -12.71 -8.82 -17.60
N ALA A 557 -13.12 -9.60 -18.61
CA ALA A 557 -14.45 -9.46 -19.17
C ALA A 557 -15.49 -9.91 -18.14
N GLY A 558 -16.64 -9.25 -18.08
CA GLY A 558 -17.68 -9.64 -17.13
C GLY A 558 -18.82 -8.63 -17.02
N ASP A 559 -19.75 -8.94 -16.11
CA ASP A 559 -20.84 -8.05 -15.75
C ASP A 559 -20.37 -7.07 -14.67
N TYR A 560 -20.47 -5.78 -14.99
CA TYR A 560 -20.22 -4.67 -14.08
C TYR A 560 -21.52 -3.89 -13.93
N ALA A 561 -21.65 -3.13 -12.85
CA ALA A 561 -22.78 -2.21 -12.71
C ALA A 561 -22.29 -0.77 -12.69
N LEU A 562 -22.89 0.09 -13.51
CA LEU A 562 -22.58 1.52 -13.58
C LEU A 562 -23.75 2.34 -13.03
N SER A 563 -23.46 3.39 -12.30
CA SER A 563 -24.46 4.36 -11.86
C SER A 563 -23.93 5.79 -11.91
N LEU A 564 -24.86 6.74 -11.98
CA LEU A 564 -24.57 8.17 -11.94
C LEU A 564 -25.12 8.77 -10.65
N ALA A 565 -24.32 9.61 -9.99
CA ALA A 565 -24.76 10.44 -8.88
C ALA A 565 -24.56 11.91 -9.25
N GLY A 566 -25.54 12.77 -9.00
CA GLY A 566 -25.45 14.17 -9.44
C GLY A 566 -26.78 14.87 -9.65
N SER A 567 -26.73 15.95 -10.44
CA SER A 567 -27.84 16.76 -10.90
C SER A 567 -27.67 17.13 -12.38
N GLY A 568 -28.73 17.60 -13.04
CA GLY A 568 -28.73 18.02 -14.45
C GLY A 568 -29.43 17.01 -15.34
N THR A 569 -29.02 16.90 -16.60
CA THR A 569 -29.43 15.82 -17.52
C THR A 569 -28.18 15.12 -18.04
N ALA A 570 -28.13 13.78 -17.92
CA ALA A 570 -26.97 12.98 -18.26
C ALA A 570 -27.34 11.75 -19.09
N ARG A 571 -26.53 11.44 -20.10
CA ARG A 571 -26.65 10.24 -20.95
C ARG A 571 -25.30 9.55 -21.05
N LEU A 572 -25.23 8.31 -20.55
CA LEU A 572 -24.01 7.48 -20.54
C LEU A 572 -24.08 6.42 -21.65
N ILE A 573 -23.03 6.38 -22.46
CA ILE A 573 -22.86 5.48 -23.60
C ILE A 573 -21.58 4.68 -23.37
N VAL A 574 -21.67 3.35 -23.52
CA VAL A 574 -20.56 2.41 -23.37
C VAL A 574 -20.45 1.60 -24.65
N ASN A 575 -19.28 1.59 -25.29
CA ASN A 575 -19.04 0.88 -26.56
C ASN A 575 -20.14 1.14 -27.60
N GLN A 576 -20.53 2.41 -27.78
CA GLN A 576 -21.59 2.88 -28.69
C GLN A 576 -23.03 2.50 -28.30
N GLN A 577 -23.23 1.77 -27.20
CA GLN A 577 -24.55 1.44 -26.67
C GLN A 577 -24.93 2.40 -25.54
N GLN A 578 -26.11 3.03 -25.63
CA GLN A 578 -26.66 3.80 -24.53
C GLN A 578 -27.03 2.86 -23.38
N ILE A 579 -26.45 3.09 -22.20
CA ILE A 579 -26.67 2.25 -21.00
C ILE A 579 -27.61 2.94 -20.02
N LEU A 580 -27.47 4.25 -19.84
CA LEU A 580 -28.20 4.99 -18.81
C LEU A 580 -28.51 6.41 -19.30
N GLN A 581 -29.72 6.89 -18.97
CA GLN A 581 -30.13 8.28 -19.12
C GLN A 581 -30.89 8.72 -17.87
N THR A 582 -30.57 9.88 -17.32
CA THR A 582 -31.21 10.41 -16.11
C THR A 582 -31.29 11.93 -16.14
N THR A 583 -32.24 12.48 -15.39
CA THR A 583 -32.43 13.91 -15.19
C THR A 583 -32.90 14.19 -13.77
N GLY A 584 -32.63 15.39 -13.23
CA GLY A 584 -33.11 15.83 -11.91
C GLY A 584 -32.05 16.49 -11.04
N SER A 585 -32.41 16.85 -9.80
CA SER A 585 -31.51 17.34 -8.75
C SER A 585 -32.01 16.87 -7.37
N PRO A 586 -31.49 15.76 -6.81
CA PRO A 586 -30.54 14.83 -7.42
C PRO A 586 -31.17 14.03 -8.58
N PHE A 587 -30.34 13.36 -9.38
CA PHE A 587 -30.76 12.43 -10.42
C PHE A 587 -31.80 11.44 -9.88
N GLN A 588 -32.89 11.27 -10.63
CA GLN A 588 -33.93 10.29 -10.32
C GLN A 588 -33.46 8.91 -10.79
N GLN A 589 -32.70 8.16 -9.96
CA GLN A 589 -32.52 6.72 -10.19
C GLN A 589 -32.00 5.97 -8.95
N PRO A 590 -32.72 4.92 -8.50
CA PRO A 590 -32.21 3.99 -7.51
C PRO A 590 -31.99 2.61 -8.15
N SER A 591 -30.79 2.35 -8.69
CA SER A 591 -30.09 1.05 -8.78
C SER A 591 -29.02 1.09 -9.89
N PRO A 592 -27.78 0.61 -9.65
CA PRO A 592 -26.77 0.45 -10.71
C PRO A 592 -27.27 -0.38 -11.90
N VAL A 593 -26.97 0.06 -13.13
CA VAL A 593 -27.33 -0.63 -14.37
C VAL A 593 -26.23 -1.62 -14.73
N SER A 594 -26.58 -2.90 -14.88
CA SER A 594 -25.64 -3.94 -15.31
C SER A 594 -25.23 -3.74 -16.77
N VAL A 595 -23.93 -3.83 -17.05
CA VAL A 595 -23.31 -3.70 -18.37
C VAL A 595 -22.21 -4.75 -18.53
N LYS A 596 -22.16 -5.36 -19.72
CA LYS A 596 -21.09 -6.28 -20.10
C LYS A 596 -19.88 -5.51 -20.60
N LEU A 597 -18.78 -5.56 -19.85
CA LEU A 597 -17.51 -4.97 -20.26
C LEU A 597 -16.59 -6.07 -20.81
N ARG A 598 -15.80 -5.72 -21.83
CA ARG A 598 -14.77 -6.60 -22.41
C ARG A 598 -13.48 -6.38 -21.64
N LYS A 599 -12.62 -7.41 -21.57
CA LYS A 599 -11.25 -7.22 -21.07
C LYS A 599 -10.52 -6.13 -21.87
N GLY A 600 -9.71 -5.33 -21.18
CA GLY A 600 -9.01 -4.21 -21.78
C GLY A 600 -9.89 -2.96 -21.88
N PHE A 601 -9.74 -2.19 -22.94
CA PHE A 601 -10.34 -0.86 -23.06
C PHE A 601 -11.80 -0.93 -23.55
N ASN A 602 -12.68 -0.27 -22.82
CA ASN A 602 -14.08 -0.04 -23.19
C ASN A 602 -14.27 1.46 -23.39
N GLN A 603 -14.81 1.88 -24.53
CA GLN A 603 -15.07 3.28 -24.80
C GLN A 603 -16.24 3.75 -23.95
N LEU A 604 -16.03 4.86 -23.25
CA LEU A 604 -17.05 5.54 -22.47
C LEU A 604 -17.27 6.94 -23.05
N LYS A 605 -18.54 7.32 -23.17
CA LYS A 605 -18.95 8.68 -23.55
C LYS A 605 -20.12 9.11 -22.68
N LEU A 606 -20.02 10.32 -22.16
CA LEU A 606 -21.07 10.98 -21.40
C LEU A 606 -21.47 12.25 -22.14
N GLU A 607 -22.77 12.45 -22.31
CA GLU A 607 -23.35 13.73 -22.67
C GLU A 607 -24.08 14.31 -21.47
N TYR A 608 -23.83 15.57 -21.16
CA TYR A 608 -24.27 16.22 -19.94
C TYR A 608 -24.79 17.63 -20.23
N GLN A 609 -25.86 18.02 -19.53
CA GLN A 609 -26.39 19.38 -19.51
C GLN A 609 -26.59 19.79 -18.05
N SER A 610 -26.06 20.96 -17.68
CA SER A 610 -26.23 21.54 -16.35
C SER A 610 -27.68 21.92 -16.04
N GLN A 611 -27.96 22.22 -14.78
CA GLN A 611 -29.17 22.94 -14.39
C GLN A 611 -29.23 24.33 -15.06
N PRO A 612 -30.43 24.95 -15.18
CA PRO A 612 -30.60 26.25 -15.81
C PRO A 612 -29.68 27.35 -15.27
N GLU A 613 -29.42 27.36 -13.96
CA GLU A 613 -28.58 28.33 -13.26
C GLU A 613 -27.08 28.01 -13.36
N GLY A 614 -26.70 26.96 -14.10
CA GLY A 614 -25.30 26.51 -14.26
C GLY A 614 -24.82 25.53 -13.18
N GLN A 615 -25.57 25.33 -12.10
CA GLN A 615 -25.21 24.36 -11.07
C GLN A 615 -25.06 22.95 -11.67
N ALA A 616 -23.99 22.26 -11.30
CA ALA A 616 -23.71 20.91 -11.75
C ALA A 616 -23.01 20.11 -10.66
N ARG A 617 -23.53 18.92 -10.34
CA ARG A 617 -22.79 17.89 -9.60
C ARG A 617 -22.90 16.60 -10.38
N PHE A 618 -21.79 15.89 -10.58
CA PHE A 618 -21.77 14.64 -11.34
C PHE A 618 -20.65 13.72 -10.84
N ARG A 619 -20.94 12.41 -10.80
CA ARG A 619 -19.96 11.36 -10.55
C ARG A 619 -20.40 10.05 -11.22
N LEU A 620 -19.48 9.41 -11.95
CA LEU A 620 -19.64 8.02 -12.40
C LEU A 620 -19.17 7.07 -11.29
N LEU A 621 -20.04 6.14 -10.93
CA LEU A 621 -19.77 5.07 -9.98
C LEU A 621 -19.80 3.73 -10.72
N TRP A 622 -19.01 2.78 -10.24
CA TRP A 622 -19.02 1.42 -10.73
C TRP A 622 -19.02 0.41 -9.57
N LYS A 623 -19.48 -0.79 -9.88
CA LYS A 623 -19.43 -1.95 -9.01
C LYS A 623 -19.00 -3.14 -9.85
N GLY A 624 -18.00 -3.86 -9.38
CA GLY A 624 -17.69 -5.20 -9.85
C GLY A 624 -18.23 -6.23 -8.88
N GLU A 625 -18.07 -7.49 -9.22
CA GLU A 625 -18.51 -8.59 -8.34
C GLU A 625 -17.72 -8.64 -7.01
N ASN A 626 -16.44 -8.23 -7.05
CA ASN A 626 -15.50 -8.38 -5.94
C ASN A 626 -15.27 -7.09 -5.14
N PHE A 627 -16.00 -6.01 -5.45
CA PHE A 627 -15.86 -4.74 -4.75
C PHE A 627 -17.20 -3.99 -4.69
N ALA A 628 -17.38 -3.18 -3.66
CA ALA A 628 -18.60 -2.40 -3.46
C ALA A 628 -18.75 -1.27 -4.50
N VAL A 629 -19.90 -0.58 -4.51
CA VAL A 629 -20.07 0.60 -5.37
C VAL A 629 -19.06 1.68 -4.96
N GLU A 630 -18.23 2.11 -5.90
CA GLU A 630 -17.22 3.14 -5.69
C GLU A 630 -17.09 4.07 -6.91
N PRO A 631 -16.46 5.25 -6.78
CA PRO A 631 -16.09 6.06 -7.95
C PRO A 631 -15.07 5.32 -8.79
N VAL A 632 -15.19 5.39 -10.13
CA VAL A 632 -14.22 4.76 -11.03
C VAL A 632 -12.81 5.29 -10.73
N PRO A 633 -11.87 4.43 -10.29
CA PRO A 633 -10.53 4.89 -9.94
C PRO A 633 -9.75 5.41 -11.16
N PRO A 634 -8.92 6.46 -11.00
CA PRO A 634 -8.23 7.10 -12.12
C PRO A 634 -7.31 6.20 -12.92
N GLN A 635 -6.73 5.17 -12.29
CA GLN A 635 -5.81 4.24 -12.93
C GLN A 635 -6.48 3.38 -14.00
N PHE A 636 -7.83 3.27 -13.98
CA PHE A 636 -8.59 2.56 -15.00
C PHE A 636 -9.10 3.50 -16.11
N LEU A 637 -8.88 4.81 -15.99
CA LEU A 637 -9.36 5.82 -16.92
C LEU A 637 -8.23 6.36 -17.79
N SER A 638 -8.51 6.46 -19.08
CA SER A 638 -7.60 7.06 -20.04
C SER A 638 -8.34 7.81 -21.14
N HIS A 639 -7.68 8.75 -21.82
CA HIS A 639 -8.21 9.49 -22.95
C HIS A 639 -7.12 9.66 -24.02
N ALA A 640 -7.54 10.01 -25.24
CA ALA A 640 -6.61 10.31 -26.33
C ALA A 640 -5.84 11.62 -26.03
N GLY A 641 -4.51 11.55 -25.95
CA GLY A 641 -3.67 12.69 -25.60
C GLY A 641 -3.40 13.69 -26.74
N ASN A 642 -3.86 13.39 -27.96
CA ASN A 642 -3.61 14.16 -29.18
C ASN A 642 -4.84 14.94 -29.67
N ASP A 643 -5.83 15.18 -28.81
CA ASP A 643 -7.00 15.98 -29.16
C ASP A 643 -6.61 17.45 -29.38
N GLY A 644 -6.91 17.99 -30.57
CA GLY A 644 -6.48 19.32 -30.97
C GLY A 644 -7.05 20.44 -30.10
N GLN A 645 -8.35 20.36 -29.74
CA GLN A 645 -9.00 21.36 -28.89
C GLN A 645 -8.43 21.31 -27.47
N LEU A 646 -8.16 20.11 -26.92
CA LEU A 646 -7.52 19.96 -25.63
C LEU A 646 -6.14 20.63 -25.61
N LEU A 647 -5.28 20.36 -26.60
CA LEU A 647 -3.93 20.90 -26.67
C LEU A 647 -3.95 22.43 -26.77
N GLU A 648 -4.79 23.00 -27.64
CA GLU A 648 -4.97 24.44 -27.77
C GLU A 648 -5.41 25.08 -26.45
N ARG A 649 -6.44 24.52 -25.80
CA ARG A 649 -6.96 25.06 -24.54
C ARG A 649 -6.01 24.83 -23.37
N GLN A 650 -5.20 23.78 -23.37
CA GLN A 650 -4.14 23.58 -22.37
C GLN A 650 -3.06 24.65 -22.50
N HIS A 651 -2.65 24.99 -23.72
CA HIS A 651 -1.70 26.06 -23.98
C HIS A 651 -2.20 27.41 -23.45
N LEU A 652 -3.47 27.76 -23.73
CA LEU A 652 -4.10 28.98 -23.21
C LEU A 652 -4.15 29.02 -21.67
N ARG A 653 -4.47 27.89 -21.02
CA ARG A 653 -4.45 27.81 -19.54
C ARG A 653 -3.05 27.98 -18.99
N GLN A 654 -2.05 27.39 -19.63
CA GLN A 654 -0.66 27.53 -19.24
C GLN A 654 -0.22 29.00 -19.31
N GLY A 655 -0.59 29.71 -20.38
CA GLY A 655 -0.37 31.16 -20.51
C GLY A 655 -0.98 31.96 -19.37
N ARG A 656 -2.27 31.75 -19.12
CA ARG A 656 -3.01 32.37 -18.01
C ARG A 656 -2.34 32.12 -16.65
N GLU A 657 -1.91 30.89 -16.38
CA GLU A 657 -1.23 30.53 -15.14
C GLU A 657 0.16 31.19 -15.03
N LEU A 658 0.93 31.24 -16.11
CA LEU A 658 2.25 31.88 -16.14
C LEU A 658 2.15 33.40 -15.87
N ILE A 659 1.18 34.09 -16.47
CA ILE A 659 0.92 35.52 -16.24
C ILE A 659 0.73 35.80 -14.74
N ALA A 660 -0.06 34.97 -14.06
CA ALA A 660 -0.30 35.12 -12.63
C ALA A 660 0.92 34.73 -11.78
N ARG A 661 1.56 33.60 -12.07
CA ARG A 661 2.73 33.10 -11.30
C ARG A 661 3.96 34.01 -11.40
N HIS A 662 4.13 34.72 -12.52
CA HIS A 662 5.20 35.70 -12.73
C HIS A 662 4.79 37.14 -12.37
N GLN A 663 3.59 37.34 -11.81
CA GLN A 663 3.10 38.63 -11.35
C GLN A 663 3.20 39.72 -12.43
N CYS A 664 2.88 39.38 -13.69
CA CYS A 664 3.00 40.31 -14.80
C CYS A 664 2.20 41.61 -14.57
N LEU A 665 1.04 41.50 -13.91
CA LEU A 665 0.16 42.63 -13.58
C LEU A 665 0.69 43.55 -12.45
N ALA A 666 1.81 43.22 -11.81
CA ALA A 666 2.48 44.12 -10.87
C ALA A 666 3.17 45.27 -11.61
N CYS A 667 3.70 45.00 -12.81
CA CYS A 667 4.36 45.99 -13.66
C CYS A 667 3.48 46.49 -14.81
N HIS A 668 2.51 45.68 -15.24
CA HIS A 668 1.68 45.95 -16.40
C HIS A 668 0.25 46.36 -16.05
N THR A 669 -0.34 47.25 -16.86
CA THR A 669 -1.78 47.57 -16.79
C THR A 669 -2.54 46.84 -17.91
N LEU A 670 -3.79 46.45 -17.63
CA LEU A 670 -4.67 45.91 -18.67
C LEU A 670 -5.18 47.04 -19.58
N PRO A 671 -5.59 46.73 -20.83
CA PRO A 671 -6.19 47.72 -21.73
C PRO A 671 -7.37 48.45 -21.07
N GLY A 672 -7.30 49.79 -21.03
CA GLY A 672 -8.33 50.64 -20.42
C GLY A 672 -8.11 50.99 -18.95
N GLU A 673 -7.08 50.42 -18.30
CA GLU A 673 -6.76 50.70 -16.90
C GLU A 673 -5.59 51.68 -16.75
N GLN A 674 -5.70 52.58 -15.76
CA GLN A 674 -4.71 53.63 -15.50
C GLN A 674 -3.67 53.26 -14.44
N ALA A 675 -3.80 52.12 -13.76
CA ALA A 675 -2.86 51.65 -12.74
C ALA A 675 -2.61 50.14 -12.90
N SER A 676 -1.42 49.66 -12.55
CA SER A 676 -1.16 48.23 -12.44
C SER A 676 -1.92 47.68 -11.24
N PHE A 677 -2.29 46.41 -11.27
CA PHE A 677 -2.89 45.77 -10.09
C PHE A 677 -1.80 45.47 -9.07
N SER A 678 -1.61 46.36 -8.11
CA SER A 678 -0.83 46.02 -6.93
C SER A 678 -1.66 45.11 -6.00
N LEU A 679 -0.98 44.24 -5.27
CA LEU A 679 -1.58 43.40 -4.23
C LEU A 679 -2.39 44.24 -3.22
N ALA A 680 -1.91 45.45 -2.92
CA ALA A 680 -2.55 46.39 -2.01
C ALA A 680 -3.91 46.89 -2.55
N GLN A 681 -4.00 47.19 -3.85
CA GLN A 681 -5.24 47.67 -4.48
C GLN A 681 -6.31 46.58 -4.62
N LEU A 682 -5.91 45.33 -4.85
CA LEU A 682 -6.84 44.19 -4.86
C LEU A 682 -7.46 43.97 -3.47
N GLN A 683 -6.70 44.20 -2.41
CA GLN A 683 -7.16 44.09 -1.02
C GLN A 683 -8.02 45.29 -0.57
N GLU A 684 -7.64 46.53 -0.89
CA GLU A 684 -8.38 47.74 -0.50
C GLU A 684 -9.78 47.83 -1.13
N LYS A 685 -9.95 47.31 -2.36
CA LYS A 685 -11.24 47.40 -3.07
C LYS A 685 -12.25 46.32 -2.69
N ASN A 686 -11.95 45.44 -1.73
CA ASN A 686 -12.80 44.28 -1.39
C ASN A 686 -13.20 43.43 -2.62
N LEU A 687 -12.42 43.48 -3.70
CA LEU A 687 -12.61 42.67 -4.92
C LEU A 687 -12.23 41.19 -4.70
N LEU A 688 -12.02 40.81 -3.43
CA LEU A 688 -11.57 39.51 -2.95
C LEU A 688 -12.67 38.78 -2.18
N SER A 689 -13.94 38.90 -2.60
CA SER A 689 -14.89 37.84 -2.26
C SER A 689 -14.45 36.56 -2.97
N GLU A 690 -14.36 35.47 -2.22
CA GLU A 690 -13.54 34.28 -2.48
C GLU A 690 -13.89 33.43 -3.73
N SER A 691 -14.73 33.90 -4.66
CA SER A 691 -15.35 33.05 -5.70
C SER A 691 -15.22 33.52 -7.16
N GLY A 692 -14.20 34.30 -7.54
CA GLY A 692 -14.06 34.73 -8.95
C GLY A 692 -12.68 35.11 -9.49
N VAL A 693 -11.65 35.22 -8.66
CA VAL A 693 -10.30 35.64 -9.09
C VAL A 693 -9.33 34.45 -8.99
N MET A 694 -8.38 34.36 -9.92
CA MET A 694 -7.29 33.37 -9.83
C MET A 694 -6.52 33.55 -8.49
N PRO A 695 -6.48 32.54 -7.60
CA PRO A 695 -5.76 32.64 -6.34
C PRO A 695 -4.26 32.95 -6.52
N GLU A 696 -3.68 32.57 -7.66
CA GLU A 696 -2.29 32.86 -8.01
C GLU A 696 -2.00 34.36 -8.10
N LEU A 697 -2.97 35.18 -8.51
CA LEU A 697 -2.79 36.64 -8.62
C LEU A 697 -2.55 37.30 -7.26
N VAL A 698 -3.07 36.73 -6.18
CA VAL A 698 -2.86 37.23 -4.83
C VAL A 698 -1.63 36.62 -4.15
N GLN A 699 -0.87 35.73 -4.80
CA GLN A 699 0.36 35.16 -4.23
C GLN A 699 1.53 36.16 -4.31
N ALA A 700 1.63 37.06 -3.32
CA ALA A 700 2.73 38.02 -3.26
C ALA A 700 4.09 37.33 -3.07
N ALA A 701 5.16 37.98 -3.52
CA ALA A 701 6.52 37.52 -3.25
C ALA A 701 6.82 37.56 -1.73
N PRO A 702 7.86 36.85 -1.25
CA PRO A 702 8.22 36.85 0.16
C PRO A 702 8.39 38.28 0.70
N ASP A 703 7.85 38.53 1.88
CA ASP A 703 8.07 39.77 2.63
C ASP A 703 9.58 40.01 2.83
N LEU A 704 10.03 41.26 2.74
CA LEU A 704 11.44 41.66 2.88
C LEU A 704 11.81 42.17 4.28
N LYS A 705 10.87 42.27 5.22
CA LYS A 705 11.14 42.62 6.63
C LYS A 705 12.35 41.85 7.17
N ASN A 706 13.33 42.56 7.71
CA ASN A 706 14.55 41.98 8.28
C ASN A 706 15.33 41.02 7.35
N ILE A 707 15.19 41.10 6.02
CA ILE A 707 15.88 40.17 5.10
C ILE A 707 17.41 40.20 5.28
N GLY A 708 17.98 41.34 5.67
CA GLY A 708 19.41 41.50 5.92
C GLY A 708 19.97 40.64 7.06
N THR A 709 19.13 40.09 7.95
CA THR A 709 19.53 39.17 9.03
C THR A 709 18.97 37.76 8.87
N ARG A 710 17.94 37.54 8.04
CA ARG A 710 17.31 36.22 7.81
C ARG A 710 18.15 35.27 6.97
N VAL A 711 18.96 35.80 6.05
CA VAL A 711 19.88 35.03 5.21
C VAL A 711 21.28 35.61 5.31
N THR A 712 22.29 34.87 4.88
CA THR A 712 23.66 35.38 4.90
C THR A 712 23.82 36.54 3.91
N LYS A 713 24.64 37.54 4.26
CA LYS A 713 24.95 38.68 3.38
C LYS A 713 25.47 38.22 2.01
N ARG A 714 26.29 37.17 1.99
CA ARG A 714 26.84 36.60 0.75
C ARG A 714 25.74 35.95 -0.10
N TRP A 715 24.82 35.21 0.51
CA TRP A 715 23.66 34.67 -0.19
C TRP A 715 22.79 35.79 -0.78
N LEU A 716 22.45 36.81 0.02
CA LEU A 716 21.60 37.92 -0.43
C LEU A 716 22.20 38.65 -1.63
N PHE A 717 23.51 38.92 -1.61
CA PHE A 717 24.22 39.51 -2.74
C PHE A 717 24.11 38.66 -4.01
N HIS A 718 24.43 37.36 -3.92
CA HIS A 718 24.39 36.46 -5.08
C HIS A 718 22.97 36.23 -5.60
N TRP A 719 21.97 36.21 -4.71
CA TRP A 719 20.57 36.15 -5.07
C TRP A 719 20.12 37.38 -5.84
N LEU A 720 20.51 38.58 -5.40
CA LEU A 720 20.19 39.83 -6.11
C LEU A 720 20.93 39.96 -7.44
N LEU A 721 22.15 39.40 -7.53
CA LEU A 721 22.97 39.43 -8.74
C LEU A 721 22.41 38.51 -9.83
N ASN A 722 22.06 37.27 -9.48
CA ASN A 722 21.42 36.32 -10.39
C ASN A 722 20.66 35.24 -9.59
N PRO A 723 19.33 35.37 -9.42
CA PRO A 723 18.52 34.38 -8.71
C PRO A 723 18.56 32.97 -9.32
N GLU A 724 18.67 32.87 -10.65
CA GLU A 724 18.62 31.61 -11.40
C GLU A 724 19.82 30.71 -11.10
N ASN A 725 21.01 31.31 -10.98
CA ASN A 725 22.24 30.60 -10.60
C ASN A 725 22.15 29.93 -9.21
N LEU A 726 21.24 30.40 -8.35
CA LEU A 726 21.02 29.82 -7.02
C LEU A 726 19.79 28.93 -6.96
N ARG A 727 18.80 29.17 -7.82
CA ARG A 727 17.59 28.36 -7.94
C ARG A 727 17.15 28.32 -9.41
N PRO A 728 17.37 27.18 -10.10
CA PRO A 728 16.78 26.93 -11.40
C PRO A 728 15.27 27.18 -11.36
N HIS A 729 14.73 27.91 -12.34
CA HIS A 729 13.32 28.35 -12.38
C HIS A 729 12.88 29.29 -11.25
N SER A 730 13.78 30.14 -10.76
CA SER A 730 13.41 31.24 -9.85
C SER A 730 12.27 32.08 -10.42
N ARG A 731 11.25 32.37 -9.60
CA ARG A 731 10.16 33.29 -9.95
C ARG A 731 10.58 34.77 -9.89
N MET A 732 11.64 35.07 -9.12
CA MET A 732 12.21 36.42 -9.07
C MET A 732 13.04 36.64 -10.34
N PRO A 733 12.73 37.66 -11.17
CA PRO A 733 13.51 37.96 -12.36
C PRO A 733 14.88 38.54 -12.00
N SER A 734 15.83 38.45 -12.93
CA SER A 734 17.03 39.28 -12.87
C SER A 734 16.66 40.72 -13.24
N LEU A 735 17.01 41.67 -12.36
CA LEU A 735 16.61 43.09 -12.49
C LEU A 735 17.80 44.04 -12.66
N LEU A 736 19.03 43.57 -12.50
CA LEU A 736 20.20 44.45 -12.37
C LEU A 736 21.01 44.62 -13.67
N GLY A 737 20.89 43.66 -14.60
CA GLY A 737 21.67 43.56 -15.83
C GLY A 737 22.50 42.27 -15.90
N ASP A 738 23.50 42.24 -16.78
CA ASP A 738 24.43 41.12 -16.92
C ASP A 738 25.28 40.96 -15.62
N PRO A 739 25.27 39.79 -14.96
CA PRO A 739 25.99 39.57 -13.70
C PRO A 739 27.52 39.64 -13.83
N SER A 740 28.08 39.55 -15.04
CA SER A 740 29.52 39.68 -15.30
C SER A 740 30.01 41.13 -15.24
N GLU A 741 29.11 42.11 -15.40
CA GLU A 741 29.45 43.53 -15.39
C GLU A 741 29.71 44.06 -13.98
N LYS A 742 30.77 44.87 -13.84
CA LYS A 742 31.13 45.54 -12.58
C LYS A 742 30.01 46.43 -12.05
N LEU A 743 29.27 47.10 -12.94
CA LEU A 743 28.16 47.97 -12.54
C LEU A 743 27.01 47.16 -11.93
N THR A 744 26.64 46.03 -12.52
CA THR A 744 25.62 45.10 -11.98
C THR A 744 26.03 44.56 -10.62
N GLN A 745 27.29 44.17 -10.46
CA GLN A 745 27.84 43.71 -9.17
C GLN A 745 27.78 44.82 -8.11
N GLN A 746 28.07 46.08 -8.48
CA GLN A 746 27.97 47.21 -7.56
C GLN A 746 26.51 47.49 -7.15
N LYS A 747 25.55 47.43 -8.09
CA LYS A 747 24.11 47.57 -7.78
C LYS A 747 23.64 46.50 -6.79
N ALA A 748 24.05 45.24 -6.98
CA ALA A 748 23.73 44.15 -6.07
C ALA A 748 24.31 44.38 -4.65
N ALA A 749 25.54 44.90 -4.58
CA ALA A 749 26.19 45.25 -3.31
C ALA A 749 25.50 46.43 -2.60
N ASP A 750 25.09 47.46 -3.34
CA ASP A 750 24.37 48.62 -2.80
C ASP A 750 23.01 48.22 -2.21
N LEU A 751 22.22 47.41 -2.92
CA LEU A 751 20.97 46.84 -2.42
C LEU A 751 21.19 45.97 -1.18
N THR A 752 22.21 45.12 -1.21
CA THR A 752 22.58 44.28 -0.05
C THR A 752 22.94 45.14 1.16
N ALA A 753 23.73 46.20 0.97
CA ALA A 753 24.13 47.11 2.05
C ALA A 753 22.93 47.82 2.67
N TRP A 754 21.96 48.22 1.85
CA TRP A 754 20.72 48.82 2.34
C TRP A 754 19.85 47.82 3.12
N PHE A 755 19.61 46.61 2.59
CA PHE A 755 18.83 45.60 3.31
C PHE A 755 19.46 45.21 4.66
N VAL A 756 20.80 45.16 4.73
CA VAL A 756 21.53 44.93 5.98
C VAL A 756 21.39 46.14 6.92
N SER A 757 21.37 47.38 6.42
CA SER A 757 21.21 48.57 7.26
C SER A 757 19.79 48.75 7.81
N GLN A 758 18.77 48.20 7.14
CA GLN A 758 17.38 48.23 7.60
C GLN A 758 17.06 47.10 8.60
N ALA A 759 17.93 46.10 8.74
CA ALA A 759 17.60 44.94 9.57
C ALA A 759 17.79 45.26 11.06
N CYS A 760 16.73 45.08 11.85
CA CYS A 760 16.82 45.11 13.30
C CYS A 760 17.69 43.93 13.80
N ARG A 761 18.63 44.21 14.70
CA ARG A 761 19.37 43.13 15.39
C ARG A 761 18.37 42.37 16.27
N PRO A 762 18.31 41.03 16.18
CA PRO A 762 17.47 40.27 17.10
C PRO A 762 17.89 40.56 18.55
N GLY A 763 16.92 40.82 19.44
CA GLY A 763 17.19 40.94 20.87
C GLY A 763 17.85 39.67 21.43
N SER A 764 18.53 39.80 22.56
CA SER A 764 19.29 38.72 23.23
C SER A 764 18.49 37.48 23.66
N ASN A 765 17.17 37.43 23.38
CA ASN A 765 16.29 36.28 23.56
C ASN A 765 16.24 35.36 22.31
N GLY A 766 17.23 35.44 21.42
CA GLY A 766 17.34 34.52 20.29
C GLY A 766 17.46 33.08 20.76
N LEU A 767 16.71 32.16 20.14
CA LEU A 767 16.88 30.72 20.37
C LEU A 767 18.37 30.36 20.22
N PRO A 768 19.01 29.78 21.25
CA PRO A 768 20.43 29.44 21.17
C PRO A 768 20.65 28.47 20.00
N ALA A 769 21.76 28.66 19.28
CA ALA A 769 22.22 27.63 18.35
C ALA A 769 22.50 26.35 19.16
N PRO A 770 22.24 25.15 18.63
CA PRO A 770 22.52 23.90 19.33
C PRO A 770 23.99 23.86 19.77
N GLU A 771 24.27 23.50 21.03
CA GLU A 771 25.64 23.35 21.51
C GLU A 771 26.31 22.16 20.81
N THR A 772 27.26 22.45 19.92
CA THR A 772 28.02 21.46 19.14
C THR A 772 29.43 21.23 19.71
N ASN A 773 29.64 21.58 20.98
CA ASN A 773 30.96 21.71 21.59
C ASN A 773 31.68 20.36 21.86
N SER A 774 31.03 19.22 21.61
CA SER A 774 31.68 17.90 21.63
C SER A 774 31.28 17.04 20.42
N PRO A 775 32.20 16.22 19.87
CA PRO A 775 31.91 15.33 18.74
C PRO A 775 30.74 14.36 19.01
N ALA A 776 30.63 13.84 20.25
CA ALA A 776 29.56 12.93 20.64
C ALA A 776 28.18 13.60 20.65
N ASN A 777 28.09 14.87 21.04
CA ASN A 777 26.83 15.63 21.01
C ASN A 777 26.42 15.97 19.57
N LEU A 778 27.40 16.24 18.69
CA LEU A 778 27.13 16.47 17.27
C LEU A 778 26.57 15.22 16.58
N GLU A 779 27.17 14.05 16.82
CA GLU A 779 26.69 12.78 16.25
C GLU A 779 25.25 12.45 16.68
N LYS A 780 24.94 12.64 17.98
CA LYS A 780 23.59 12.47 18.50
C LYS A 780 22.58 13.45 17.88
N LEU A 781 22.96 14.72 17.72
CA LEU A 781 22.12 15.74 17.08
C LEU A 781 21.89 15.44 15.58
N LEU A 782 22.90 14.95 14.87
CA LEU A 782 22.80 14.56 13.47
C LEU A 782 21.88 13.35 13.29
N ALA A 783 21.97 12.35 14.17
CA ALA A 783 21.09 11.19 14.15
C ALA A 783 19.63 11.58 14.40
N ALA A 784 19.36 12.38 15.43
CA ALA A 784 18.01 12.90 15.71
C ALA A 784 17.47 13.77 14.56
N GLY A 785 18.33 14.59 13.94
CA GLY A 785 17.98 15.39 12.77
C GLY A 785 17.65 14.55 11.53
N ALA A 786 18.38 13.44 11.32
CA ALA A 786 18.11 12.50 10.23
C ALA A 786 16.76 11.79 10.42
N GLU A 787 16.49 11.30 11.65
CA GLU A 787 15.20 10.73 12.01
C GLU A 787 14.06 11.73 11.80
N THR A 788 14.22 12.97 12.27
CA THR A 788 13.23 14.04 12.07
C THR A 788 12.97 14.30 10.57
N TYR A 789 14.02 14.29 9.74
CA TYR A 789 13.91 14.50 8.29
C TYR A 789 13.09 13.39 7.61
N GLU A 790 13.26 12.13 8.04
CA GLU A 790 12.52 10.99 7.51
C GLU A 790 11.08 10.95 8.01
N VAL A 791 10.87 11.03 9.34
CA VAL A 791 9.54 10.94 9.98
C VAL A 791 8.65 12.10 9.58
N SER A 792 9.20 13.31 9.40
CA SER A 792 8.44 14.47 8.91
C SER A 792 8.18 14.42 7.41
N GLY A 793 8.70 13.41 6.69
CA GLY A 793 8.51 13.23 5.26
C GLY A 793 9.21 14.29 4.39
N CYS A 794 10.28 14.92 4.88
CA CYS A 794 11.00 15.98 4.13
C CYS A 794 11.55 15.46 2.79
N ILE A 795 11.92 14.17 2.73
CA ILE A 795 12.41 13.48 1.53
C ILE A 795 11.37 13.44 0.38
N ASN A 796 10.08 13.62 0.66
CA ASN A 796 9.04 13.63 -0.37
C ASN A 796 9.07 14.92 -1.21
N CYS A 797 9.60 16.01 -0.65
CA CYS A 797 9.65 17.32 -1.29
C CYS A 797 11.07 17.81 -1.54
N HIS A 798 12.08 17.21 -0.91
CA HIS A 798 13.47 17.69 -0.94
C HIS A 798 14.48 16.61 -1.29
N HIS A 799 15.62 17.03 -1.85
CA HIS A 799 16.80 16.19 -2.09
C HIS A 799 18.08 17.02 -1.87
N PHE A 800 19.26 16.39 -1.84
CA PHE A 800 20.56 17.08 -1.64
C PHE A 800 21.43 17.18 -2.89
N SER A 801 20.95 16.73 -4.06
CA SER A 801 21.74 16.80 -5.30
C SER A 801 21.97 18.24 -5.76
N VAL A 802 23.13 18.47 -6.37
CA VAL A 802 23.51 19.71 -7.06
C VAL A 802 23.15 19.69 -8.55
N ASP A 803 22.64 18.56 -9.07
CA ASP A 803 22.28 18.42 -10.48
C ASP A 803 21.12 19.35 -10.85
N GLU A 804 21.23 19.94 -12.04
CA GLU A 804 20.26 20.90 -12.58
C GLU A 804 19.02 20.21 -13.18
N GLN A 805 19.08 18.89 -13.38
CA GLN A 805 17.93 18.13 -13.87
C GLN A 805 16.94 17.89 -12.73
N PRO A 806 15.63 18.15 -12.94
CA PRO A 806 14.63 17.74 -11.98
C PRO A 806 14.72 16.23 -11.79
N ASP A 807 14.71 15.77 -10.53
CA ASP A 807 14.57 14.35 -10.27
C ASP A 807 13.17 13.87 -10.68
N GLU A 808 12.95 12.56 -10.70
CA GLU A 808 11.69 11.94 -11.14
C GLU A 808 10.44 12.55 -10.47
N TYR A 809 10.60 13.07 -9.25
CA TYR A 809 9.53 13.62 -8.43
C TYR A 809 9.53 15.16 -8.37
N GLN A 810 10.41 15.83 -9.13
CA GLN A 810 10.57 17.29 -9.17
C GLN A 810 10.78 17.93 -7.77
N ARG A 811 11.52 17.26 -6.89
CA ARG A 811 11.81 17.72 -5.53
C ARG A 811 12.75 18.93 -5.54
N HIS A 812 12.70 19.74 -4.48
CA HIS A 812 13.53 20.93 -4.32
C HIS A 812 14.88 20.62 -3.67
N SER A 813 15.98 20.97 -4.34
CA SER A 813 17.33 20.79 -3.79
C SER A 813 17.58 21.62 -2.54
N LEU A 814 18.17 20.98 -1.53
CA LEU A 814 18.68 21.57 -0.29
C LEU A 814 20.21 21.74 -0.31
N ALA A 815 20.86 21.51 -1.45
CA ALA A 815 22.32 21.51 -1.56
C ALA A 815 22.96 22.84 -1.12
N LEU A 816 22.26 23.98 -1.23
CA LEU A 816 22.76 25.31 -0.92
C LEU A 816 22.29 25.91 0.43
N ILE A 817 21.56 25.15 1.26
CA ILE A 817 21.04 25.63 2.55
C ILE A 817 22.14 26.18 3.47
N LYS A 818 23.30 25.52 3.56
CA LYS A 818 24.46 25.95 4.35
C LYS A 818 25.01 27.32 3.91
N ARG A 819 24.76 27.72 2.65
CA ARG A 819 25.17 29.05 2.13
C ARG A 819 24.10 30.10 2.40
N LYS A 820 22.82 29.71 2.38
CA LYS A 820 21.67 30.59 2.54
C LYS A 820 21.45 31.04 3.99
N PHE A 821 21.46 30.11 4.93
CA PHE A 821 21.10 30.37 6.33
C PHE A 821 22.30 30.22 7.27
N THR A 822 22.28 30.94 8.39
CA THR A 822 23.02 30.52 9.59
C THR A 822 22.22 29.45 10.32
N ALA A 823 22.85 28.65 11.20
CA ALA A 823 22.15 27.60 11.95
C ALA A 823 20.94 28.14 12.73
N SER A 824 21.09 29.29 13.41
CA SER A 824 20.01 29.93 14.18
C SER A 824 18.87 30.46 13.31
N GLN A 825 19.17 31.01 12.14
CA GLN A 825 18.14 31.48 11.21
C GLN A 825 17.41 30.31 10.52
N LEU A 826 18.12 29.20 10.27
CA LEU A 826 17.49 27.99 9.76
C LEU A 826 16.51 27.41 10.79
N VAL A 827 16.89 27.35 12.07
CA VAL A 827 15.97 26.94 13.16
C VAL A 827 14.72 27.82 13.17
N ARG A 828 14.87 29.15 13.10
CA ARG A 828 13.72 30.07 13.05
C ARG A 828 12.82 29.80 11.86
N PHE A 829 13.41 29.61 10.66
CA PHE A 829 12.65 29.29 9.46
C PHE A 829 11.90 27.95 9.59
N LEU A 830 12.54 26.90 10.10
CA LEU A 830 11.94 25.57 10.25
C LEU A 830 10.76 25.57 11.22
N LYS A 831 10.79 26.43 12.25
CA LYS A 831 9.70 26.58 13.23
C LYS A 831 8.52 27.40 12.72
N SER A 832 8.70 28.22 11.69
CA SER A 832 7.63 29.06 11.14
C SER A 832 7.87 29.36 9.65
N PRO A 833 7.78 28.37 8.74
CA PRO A 833 8.13 28.55 7.33
C PRO A 833 7.29 29.61 6.59
N GLN A 834 6.10 29.93 7.10
CA GLN A 834 5.16 30.88 6.51
C GLN A 834 5.29 32.31 7.07
N GLU A 835 6.12 32.55 8.12
CA GLU A 835 6.26 33.85 8.82
C GLU A 835 6.44 35.01 7.84
N HIS A 836 7.27 34.81 6.81
CA HIS A 836 7.60 35.82 5.81
C HIS A 836 7.13 35.47 4.39
N HIS A 837 6.40 34.37 4.22
CA HIS A 837 5.84 33.96 2.95
C HIS A 837 4.60 33.10 3.19
N ARG A 838 3.44 33.77 3.29
CA ARG A 838 2.14 33.13 3.58
C ARG A 838 1.81 31.97 2.62
N TRP A 839 2.27 32.05 1.37
CA TRP A 839 2.05 31.02 0.33
C TRP A 839 3.18 29.99 0.24
N SER A 840 4.02 29.88 1.27
CA SER A 840 4.99 28.79 1.36
C SER A 840 4.25 27.44 1.37
N ARG A 841 4.66 26.51 0.51
CA ARG A 841 4.12 25.14 0.46
C ARG A 841 4.67 24.24 1.56
N MET A 842 5.75 24.65 2.22
CA MET A 842 6.30 23.91 3.37
C MET A 842 5.32 24.06 4.54
N PRO A 843 4.83 22.97 5.14
CA PRO A 843 3.94 23.04 6.30
C PRO A 843 4.72 23.47 7.55
N ASP A 844 4.01 24.00 8.54
CA ASP A 844 4.55 24.15 9.89
C ASP A 844 4.41 22.80 10.60
N PHE A 845 5.54 22.17 10.92
CA PHE A 845 5.59 20.86 11.55
C PHE A 845 5.47 20.94 13.08
N ASN A 846 5.30 22.14 13.65
CA ASN A 846 5.26 22.39 15.10
C ASN A 846 6.50 21.83 15.84
N LEU A 847 7.68 21.93 15.23
CA LEU A 847 8.92 21.40 15.78
C LEU A 847 9.27 22.07 17.12
N SER A 848 9.69 21.25 18.08
CA SER A 848 10.36 21.74 19.29
C SER A 848 11.71 22.39 18.96
N ASN A 849 12.28 23.12 19.93
CA ASN A 849 13.60 23.74 19.76
C ASN A 849 14.69 22.69 19.51
N GLU A 850 14.59 21.51 20.14
CA GLU A 850 15.57 20.43 20.01
C GLU A 850 15.47 19.79 18.62
N GLU A 851 14.26 19.43 18.18
CA GLU A 851 14.03 18.86 16.85
C GLU A 851 14.44 19.82 15.74
N ALA A 852 14.05 21.10 15.83
CA ALA A 852 14.45 22.11 14.86
C ALA A 852 15.98 22.32 14.86
N GLY A 853 16.61 22.22 16.03
CA GLY A 853 18.06 22.29 16.20
C GLY A 853 18.80 21.12 15.54
N GLY A 854 18.38 19.89 15.84
CA GLY A 854 18.93 18.66 15.23
C GLY A 854 18.73 18.63 13.72
N LEU A 855 17.52 18.96 13.26
CA LEU A 855 17.21 19.05 11.83
C LEU A 855 18.06 20.13 11.13
N SER A 856 18.22 21.31 11.72
CA SER A 856 19.09 22.37 11.19
C SER A 856 20.55 21.89 11.05
N ALA A 857 21.08 21.19 12.07
CA ALA A 857 22.43 20.62 12.02
C ALA A 857 22.57 19.58 10.89
N TYR A 858 21.61 18.65 10.78
CA TYR A 858 21.58 17.63 9.74
C TYR A 858 21.52 18.23 8.33
N LEU A 859 20.63 19.21 8.11
CA LEU A 859 20.49 19.89 6.81
C LEU A 859 21.76 20.66 6.42
N ILE A 860 22.39 21.35 7.38
CA ILE A 860 23.64 22.07 7.13
C ILE A 860 24.78 21.10 6.82
N GLU A 861 24.87 19.98 7.52
CA GLU A 861 25.93 19.00 7.30
C GLU A 861 25.82 18.35 5.91
N ASN A 862 24.60 18.00 5.49
CA ASN A 862 24.34 17.38 4.18
C ASN A 862 24.30 18.38 3.00
N SER A 863 24.21 19.68 3.27
CA SER A 863 24.26 20.74 2.25
C SER A 863 25.69 20.96 1.74
N LYS A 864 26.11 20.16 0.75
CA LYS A 864 27.47 20.19 0.16
C LYS A 864 27.63 21.12 -1.05
N GLY A 865 26.57 21.77 -1.51
CA GLY A 865 26.57 22.64 -2.68
C GLY A 865 27.45 23.90 -2.54
N LYS A 866 27.88 24.42 -3.69
CA LYS A 866 28.66 25.65 -3.81
C LYS A 866 27.93 26.63 -4.72
N ILE A 867 27.98 27.91 -4.38
CA ILE A 867 27.53 28.98 -5.28
C ILE A 867 28.53 29.05 -6.44
N GLN A 868 28.06 28.91 -7.68
CA GLN A 868 28.90 29.05 -8.86
C GLN A 868 29.41 30.51 -8.96
N ASN A 869 30.68 30.71 -9.35
CA ASN A 869 31.31 32.03 -9.45
C ASN A 869 31.23 32.88 -8.16
N ALA A 870 31.23 32.24 -7.00
CA ALA A 870 31.03 32.91 -5.72
C ALA A 870 32.14 33.92 -5.39
N MET A 871 31.84 35.21 -5.50
CA MET A 871 32.72 36.30 -5.04
C MET A 871 32.37 36.82 -3.65
N ILE A 872 33.28 37.63 -3.10
CA ILE A 872 33.08 38.45 -1.91
C ILE A 872 32.36 39.73 -2.37
N PRO A 873 31.21 40.10 -1.76
CA PRO A 873 30.49 41.31 -2.15
C PRO A 873 31.36 42.56 -2.00
N PRO A 874 31.44 43.45 -3.01
CA PRO A 874 32.13 44.74 -2.85
C PRO A 874 31.43 45.62 -1.80
N ALA A 875 32.09 46.71 -1.40
CA ALA A 875 31.48 47.68 -0.48
C ALA A 875 30.30 48.38 -1.19
N GLY A 876 29.12 48.34 -0.55
CA GLY A 876 27.90 48.97 -1.06
C GLY A 876 27.52 50.24 -0.29
N SER A 877 26.73 51.12 -0.91
CA SER A 877 26.12 52.30 -0.30
C SER A 877 24.64 52.05 0.01
N PRO A 878 24.21 52.11 1.28
CA PRO A 878 22.79 52.02 1.65
C PRO A 878 21.89 53.06 0.95
N GLN A 879 22.39 54.27 0.72
CA GLN A 879 21.62 55.34 0.05
C GLN A 879 21.37 55.01 -1.43
N ARG A 880 22.39 54.51 -2.15
CA ARG A 880 22.20 54.04 -3.52
C ARG A 880 21.30 52.80 -3.58
N GLY A 881 21.44 51.89 -2.61
CA GLY A 881 20.58 50.73 -2.48
C GLY A 881 19.11 51.10 -2.30
N GLN A 882 18.81 52.09 -1.47
CA GLN A 882 17.44 52.61 -1.30
C GLN A 882 16.90 53.15 -2.63
N THR A 883 17.69 53.95 -3.36
CA THR A 883 17.26 54.49 -4.65
C THR A 883 17.00 53.39 -5.67
N LEU A 884 17.84 52.34 -5.70
CA LEU A 884 17.62 51.17 -6.56
C LEU A 884 16.33 50.44 -6.18
N TYR A 885 16.03 50.25 -4.90
CA TYR A 885 14.79 49.61 -4.46
C TYR A 885 13.53 50.38 -4.90
N GLU A 886 13.54 51.71 -4.80
CA GLU A 886 12.43 52.58 -5.20
C GLU A 886 12.22 52.61 -6.73
N THR A 887 13.31 52.57 -7.49
CA THR A 887 13.31 52.71 -8.97
C THR A 887 13.12 51.40 -9.70
N LEU A 888 13.64 50.28 -9.18
CA LEU A 888 13.43 48.94 -9.74
C LEU A 888 12.04 48.37 -9.43
N GLY A 889 11.23 49.07 -8.62
CA GLY A 889 9.87 48.65 -8.32
C GLY A 889 9.79 47.40 -7.43
N CYS A 890 10.78 47.12 -6.59
CA CYS A 890 10.81 45.92 -5.73
C CYS A 890 9.55 45.78 -4.85
N ILE A 891 8.95 46.91 -4.43
CA ILE A 891 7.71 46.98 -3.65
C ILE A 891 6.45 46.53 -4.42
N GLN A 892 6.51 46.43 -5.75
CA GLN A 892 5.39 45.95 -6.55
C GLN A 892 5.15 44.44 -6.34
N CYS A 893 6.22 43.69 -6.05
CA CYS A 893 6.15 42.24 -5.80
C CYS A 893 6.28 41.89 -4.31
N HIS A 894 7.10 42.62 -3.56
CA HIS A 894 7.43 42.34 -2.15
C HIS A 894 6.68 43.24 -1.17
N ARG A 895 6.21 42.67 -0.05
CA ARG A 895 5.61 43.44 1.07
C ARG A 895 6.67 44.27 1.84
N SER A 896 6.21 45.32 2.53
CA SER A 896 7.02 46.43 3.07
C SER A 896 8.18 46.03 4.00
N LEU A 897 9.17 46.91 4.11
CA LEU A 897 10.41 46.68 4.89
C LEU A 897 10.30 47.01 6.38
N GLU A 898 9.30 47.78 6.83
CA GLU A 898 8.88 48.00 8.22
C GLU A 898 7.64 48.94 8.22
N GLU A 899 6.82 48.91 9.26
CA GLU A 899 5.64 49.80 9.42
C GLU A 899 6.02 51.27 9.70
N ALA A 900 7.27 51.54 10.10
CA ALA A 900 7.67 52.84 10.64
C ALA A 900 7.97 53.93 9.58
N ARG A 901 8.17 53.58 8.30
CA ARG A 901 8.34 54.56 7.19
C ARG A 901 7.80 54.02 5.87
N PRO A 902 6.75 54.62 5.27
CA PRO A 902 6.27 54.21 3.96
C PRO A 902 7.31 54.56 2.88
N VAL A 903 7.86 53.54 2.23
CA VAL A 903 8.68 53.70 1.03
C VAL A 903 7.74 53.85 -0.17
N VAL A 904 7.84 54.95 -0.91
CA VAL A 904 6.99 55.20 -2.08
C VAL A 904 7.65 54.66 -3.34
N SER A 905 6.93 53.83 -4.09
CA SER A 905 7.40 53.34 -5.40
C SER A 905 7.53 54.51 -6.37
N LYS A 906 8.66 54.58 -7.09
CA LYS A 906 8.84 55.51 -8.24
C LYS A 906 8.65 54.80 -9.59
N PHE A 907 8.22 53.55 -9.56
CA PHE A 907 7.97 52.74 -10.75
C PHE A 907 6.72 53.21 -11.48
N GLN A 908 6.79 53.28 -12.82
CA GLN A 908 5.66 53.63 -13.68
C GLN A 908 5.13 52.38 -14.39
N PRO A 909 3.85 52.02 -14.21
CA PRO A 909 3.24 50.88 -14.89
C PRO A 909 3.28 50.97 -16.42
N VAL A 910 3.42 49.83 -17.09
CA VAL A 910 3.49 49.74 -18.56
C VAL A 910 2.20 49.13 -19.12
N PRO A 911 1.43 49.84 -19.97
CA PRO A 911 0.23 49.27 -20.55
C PRO A 911 0.54 48.07 -21.45
N LEU A 912 -0.20 46.96 -21.29
CA LEU A 912 -0.18 45.86 -22.25
C LEU A 912 -0.89 46.32 -23.51
N ASN A 913 -0.13 46.69 -24.54
CA ASN A 913 -0.67 46.98 -25.86
C ASN A 913 -0.61 45.72 -26.74
N ALA A 914 -1.69 45.44 -27.47
CA ALA A 914 -1.77 44.29 -28.38
C ALA A 914 -0.85 44.39 -29.61
N LYS A 915 -0.04 45.47 -29.75
CA LYS A 915 0.76 45.72 -30.95
C LYS A 915 2.15 45.09 -30.93
N SER A 916 2.65 44.63 -29.77
CA SER A 916 3.99 44.00 -29.68
C SER A 916 4.12 43.01 -28.51
N LEU A 917 3.56 41.80 -28.67
CA LEU A 917 3.68 40.68 -27.71
C LEU A 917 5.03 39.95 -27.78
N SER A 918 5.90 40.32 -28.71
CA SER A 918 7.24 39.74 -28.93
C SER A 918 8.40 40.65 -28.50
N ALA A 919 8.12 41.69 -27.70
CA ALA A 919 9.12 42.61 -27.17
C ALA A 919 9.23 42.51 -25.64
N GLY A 920 10.21 43.19 -25.04
CA GLY A 920 10.40 43.18 -23.60
C GLY A 920 10.79 41.79 -23.08
N CYS A 921 10.31 41.39 -21.91
CA CYS A 921 10.68 40.12 -21.27
C CYS A 921 10.22 38.85 -22.02
N LEU A 922 9.40 39.00 -23.08
CA LEU A 922 8.98 37.92 -23.98
C LEU A 922 9.80 37.85 -25.27
N ALA A 923 10.73 38.80 -25.49
CA ALA A 923 11.67 38.78 -26.61
C ALA A 923 12.71 37.66 -26.48
N ASP A 924 13.51 37.45 -27.53
CA ASP A 924 14.69 36.59 -27.44
C ASP A 924 15.69 37.16 -26.40
N PRO A 925 16.20 36.36 -25.44
CA PRO A 925 17.20 36.77 -24.47
C PRO A 925 18.40 37.51 -25.06
N ALA A 926 18.80 37.17 -26.29
CA ALA A 926 19.91 37.82 -26.99
C ALA A 926 19.62 39.29 -27.38
N GLN A 927 18.36 39.73 -27.28
CA GLN A 927 17.88 41.05 -27.70
C GLN A 927 17.39 41.93 -26.53
N LEU A 928 17.55 41.46 -25.28
CA LEU A 928 17.07 42.17 -24.10
C LEU A 928 17.99 43.34 -23.72
N ALA A 929 17.40 44.53 -23.54
CA ALA A 929 18.10 45.69 -22.97
C ALA A 929 18.34 45.53 -21.46
N THR A 930 19.36 46.20 -20.92
CA THR A 930 19.84 46.08 -19.52
C THR A 930 18.87 46.58 -18.44
N THR A 931 17.70 47.11 -18.82
CA THR A 931 16.68 47.69 -17.91
C THR A 931 15.38 46.89 -17.85
N ILE A 932 15.30 45.73 -18.51
CA ILE A 932 14.08 44.90 -18.59
C ILE A 932 14.22 43.68 -17.67
N PRO A 933 13.21 43.33 -16.85
CA PRO A 933 13.23 42.11 -16.04
C PRO A 933 13.45 40.86 -16.90
N VAL A 934 14.44 40.05 -16.57
CA VAL A 934 14.74 38.79 -17.27
C VAL A 934 14.16 37.62 -16.48
N PHE A 935 13.19 36.93 -17.08
CA PHE A 935 12.64 35.68 -16.58
C PHE A 935 13.21 34.50 -17.36
N SER A 936 13.50 33.38 -16.69
CA SER A 936 13.90 32.13 -17.34
C SER A 936 12.69 31.40 -17.90
N LEU A 937 12.15 31.94 -19.00
CA LEU A 937 11.03 31.36 -19.75
C LEU A 937 11.56 30.59 -20.97
N SER A 938 11.10 29.35 -21.12
CA SER A 938 11.27 28.56 -22.35
C SER A 938 10.52 29.18 -23.53
N SER A 939 10.85 28.78 -24.76
CA SER A 939 10.15 29.22 -25.97
C SER A 939 8.66 28.89 -25.93
N GLU A 940 8.29 27.71 -25.43
CA GLU A 940 6.91 27.26 -25.27
C GLU A 940 6.15 28.12 -24.24
N GLN A 941 6.79 28.45 -23.10
CA GLN A 941 6.18 29.32 -22.09
C GLN A 941 5.96 30.75 -22.61
N ARG A 942 6.88 31.29 -23.41
CA ARG A 942 6.70 32.61 -24.04
C ARG A 942 5.52 32.59 -25.01
N ALA A 943 5.43 31.57 -25.88
CA ALA A 943 4.30 31.40 -26.79
C ALA A 943 2.97 31.27 -26.03
N ALA A 944 2.96 30.54 -24.91
CA ALA A 944 1.77 30.39 -24.06
C ALA A 944 1.33 31.73 -23.47
N ILE A 945 2.25 32.57 -22.99
CA ILE A 945 1.94 33.91 -22.45
C ILE A 945 1.43 34.86 -23.55
N GLN A 946 1.90 34.69 -24.79
CA GLN A 946 1.50 35.50 -25.94
C GLN A 946 0.10 35.17 -26.46
N THR A 947 -0.40 33.96 -26.17
CA THR A 947 -1.73 33.47 -26.55
C THR A 947 -2.78 33.98 -25.59
#